data_AF-A0A2D6SN05-F1
#
_entry.id   AF-A0A2D6SN05-F1
#
_cell.length_a   1.000
_cell.length_b   1.000
_cell.length_c   1.000
_cell.angle_alpha   90.00
_cell.angle_beta   90.00
_cell.angle_gamma   90.00
#
_symmetry.space_group_name_H-M   'P 1'
#
loop_
_entity.id
_entity.type
_entity.pdbx_description
1 polymer ?
#
loop_
_entity_poly.entity_id
_entity_poly.type
_entity_poly.pdbx_seq_one_letter_code
_entity_poly.pdbx_strand_id
1 'polypeptide(L)'
;MNHKHLIYALGLTLGLASTPSVVLAQTPDESKPTTVEQPAQDDLEQKLRGILKADGTPVFNDSAISSLKSRDIPLDYAFGLASIIEPSGERLINENIPWFDIYDAYEREVPLNYVKEIAGLTGRNGSGFFFGSIVDYFENGGTVNFAMELISIRDKGGNPIFAGYEVEEYHATGGTIGSVKSLLELEDGHGKMIFDIGGSEITEFLTVGGTLDIARDLTGMKDIEGKSIFESGYELNSFLRAGGSVGQARELFSLKDKKGDPIFSGFGMGRFLEEKGTFDLAKKYSSIESPGERPFFRGLNMAMFESLGGSVAYARLFADLNNQEGIQIFNGSNIWDFTRHGGNLRYARDLINVRDQNGRPIFSNGFDMAWYHEQGGTIQYARDLASLTDDYGNPSLDQRHMSRIQEAGLTLDQVRSVHGVRDSVDDTMLDGLSIYRLAQLGLTPAEINFQDTSKPNAVIIYPTRDWNGAFESEEELALFQSIRGDYDVFVRLADQESDAYRAISRVPSVDLLILGGHGSEKSMSFGETDPLNEEPEKRDERYTLDLSDIELGQYLQGLNPNAVIFLNSCSNAKGGNGENIADFIGKLAGGRKVIAATEIFGAPDVTINQMHPFDVTIMGGLSDNRRDITYRIPN
;
A
#
# COMPACT_ATOMS: atom_id res chain seq x y z
N MET A 1 -21.43 3.14 24.83
CA MET A 1 -21.88 1.88 25.46
C MET A 1 -21.08 0.74 24.86
N ASN A 2 -20.43 -0.06 25.73
CA ASN A 2 -19.71 -1.32 25.50
C ASN A 2 -18.49 -1.34 24.55
N HIS A 3 -17.34 -1.00 25.12
CA HIS A 3 -16.06 -1.60 24.76
C HIS A 3 -16.02 -3.07 25.20
N LYS A 4 -15.65 -3.98 24.30
CA LYS A 4 -15.22 -5.34 24.64
C LYS A 4 -13.81 -5.57 24.09
N HIS A 5 -12.85 -5.57 25.00
CA HIS A 5 -11.54 -6.17 24.77
C HIS A 5 -11.71 -7.69 24.70
N LEU A 6 -11.27 -8.29 23.60
CA LEU A 6 -11.17 -9.74 23.43
C LEU A 6 -9.70 -10.12 23.72
N ILE A 7 -9.47 -10.73 24.88
CA ILE A 7 -8.19 -11.34 25.26
C ILE A 7 -8.18 -12.74 24.63
N TYR A 8 -7.31 -12.97 23.65
CA TYR A 8 -7.00 -14.31 23.16
C TYR A 8 -5.96 -14.96 24.08
N ALA A 9 -6.41 -15.92 24.90
CA ALA A 9 -5.55 -16.83 25.61
C ALA A 9 -5.31 -18.08 24.72
N LEU A 10 -4.17 -18.13 24.04
CA LEU A 10 -3.68 -19.33 23.37
C LEU A 10 -2.88 -20.15 24.39
N GLY A 11 -3.50 -21.20 24.91
CA GLY A 11 -2.83 -22.22 25.72
C GLY A 11 -2.00 -23.14 24.83
N LEU A 12 -0.74 -22.79 24.58
CA LEU A 12 0.23 -23.70 24.00
C LEU A 12 0.74 -24.64 25.11
N THR A 13 0.36 -25.91 25.04
CA THR A 13 0.97 -26.97 25.86
C THR A 13 2.18 -27.50 25.07
N LEU A 14 3.36 -26.97 25.36
CA LEU A 14 4.62 -27.50 24.83
C LEU A 14 4.90 -28.85 25.50
N GLY A 15 4.70 -29.94 24.74
CA GLY A 15 5.28 -31.23 25.07
C GLY A 15 6.80 -31.14 24.93
N LEU A 16 7.51 -31.21 26.05
CA LEU A 16 8.96 -31.29 26.09
C LEU A 16 9.42 -32.59 25.43
N ALA A 17 9.74 -32.51 24.14
CA ALA A 17 10.57 -33.52 23.49
C ALA A 17 11.99 -33.38 24.05
N SER A 18 12.53 -34.46 24.60
CA SER A 18 13.90 -34.55 25.07
C SER A 18 14.86 -34.23 23.90
N THR A 19 15.61 -33.14 24.04
CA THR A 19 16.71 -32.82 23.12
C THR A 19 17.72 -33.96 23.09
N PRO A 20 18.23 -34.37 21.91
CA PRO A 20 19.37 -35.27 21.86
C PRO A 20 20.56 -34.56 22.50
N SER A 21 21.26 -35.24 23.40
CA SER A 21 22.50 -34.75 24.00
C SER A 21 23.51 -34.48 22.88
N VAL A 22 23.70 -33.22 22.54
CA VAL A 22 24.76 -32.78 21.63
C VAL A 22 26.08 -33.06 22.33
N VAL A 23 26.84 -34.00 21.77
CA VAL A 23 28.23 -34.22 22.12
C VAL A 23 28.97 -32.95 21.70
N LEU A 24 29.41 -32.14 22.68
CA LEU A 24 30.29 -31.00 22.47
C LEU A 24 31.46 -31.44 21.59
N ALA A 25 31.54 -30.88 20.38
CA ALA A 25 32.70 -31.03 19.53
C ALA A 25 33.92 -30.50 20.30
N GLN A 26 34.98 -31.31 20.36
CA GLN A 26 36.24 -30.91 20.95
C GLN A 26 36.76 -29.68 20.20
N THR A 27 36.87 -28.56 20.91
CA THR A 27 37.53 -27.35 20.45
C THR A 27 38.98 -27.66 20.04
N PRO A 28 39.54 -26.98 19.02
CA PRO A 28 40.97 -27.01 18.78
C PRO A 28 41.69 -26.53 20.05
N ASP A 29 42.72 -27.26 20.46
CA ASP A 29 43.62 -26.89 21.55
C ASP A 29 44.42 -25.65 21.15
N GLU A 30 43.86 -24.46 21.40
CA GLU A 30 44.60 -23.21 21.36
C GLU A 30 45.32 -23.03 22.69
N SER A 31 46.62 -23.34 22.66
CA SER A 31 47.57 -22.98 23.69
C SER A 31 47.42 -21.51 24.10
N LYS A 32 47.37 -21.28 25.43
CA LYS A 32 47.42 -19.95 26.07
C LYS A 32 48.29 -18.95 25.30
N PRO A 33 47.83 -17.69 25.12
CA PRO A 33 48.62 -16.67 24.45
C PRO A 33 49.90 -16.42 25.24
N THR A 34 51.03 -16.56 24.54
CA THR A 34 52.34 -16.09 24.95
C THR A 34 52.23 -14.63 25.37
N THR A 35 52.84 -14.26 26.50
CA THR A 35 52.84 -12.91 27.08
C THR A 35 53.34 -11.88 26.07
N VAL A 36 52.41 -11.22 25.39
CA VAL A 36 52.62 -9.95 24.68
C VAL A 36 52.61 -8.85 25.75
N GLU A 37 53.53 -7.88 25.69
CA GLU A 37 53.52 -6.71 26.57
C GLU A 37 52.13 -6.07 26.56
N GLN A 38 51.41 -6.15 27.68
CA GLN A 38 50.12 -5.50 27.81
C GLN A 38 50.34 -3.97 27.79
N PRO A 39 49.68 -3.23 26.89
CA PRO A 39 49.72 -1.77 26.94
C PRO A 39 49.22 -1.28 28.31
N ALA A 40 49.79 -0.17 28.80
CA ALA A 40 49.36 0.42 30.05
C ALA A 40 47.84 0.71 30.00
N GLN A 41 47.08 0.40 31.07
CA GLN A 41 45.63 0.61 31.10
C GLN A 41 45.22 2.05 30.75
N ASP A 42 46.01 3.04 31.18
CA ASP A 42 45.81 4.45 30.86
C ASP A 42 45.86 4.75 29.35
N ASP A 43 46.65 3.99 28.57
CA ASP A 43 46.73 4.10 27.10
C ASP A 43 45.46 3.57 26.43
N LEU A 44 44.89 2.47 26.93
CA LEU A 44 43.64 1.90 26.42
C LEU A 44 42.42 2.78 26.70
N GLU A 45 42.38 3.43 27.86
CA GLU A 45 41.34 4.43 28.15
C GLU A 45 41.38 5.62 27.21
N GLN A 46 42.59 6.14 26.94
CA GLN A 46 42.76 7.23 25.99
C GLN A 46 42.36 6.80 24.58
N LYS A 47 42.71 5.58 24.18
CA LYS A 47 42.30 4.99 22.90
C LYS A 47 40.79 4.86 22.78
N LEU A 48 40.09 4.36 23.81
CA LEU A 48 38.62 4.27 23.83
C LEU A 48 37.96 5.65 23.72
N ARG A 49 38.47 6.67 24.41
CA ARG A 49 37.98 8.06 24.30
C ARG A 49 38.23 8.68 22.93
N GLY A 50 39.29 8.24 22.26
CA GLY A 50 39.65 8.66 20.91
C GLY A 50 38.74 8.07 19.82
N ILE A 51 37.86 7.13 20.17
CA ILE A 51 36.85 6.60 19.26
C ILE A 51 35.71 7.62 19.18
N LEU A 52 35.60 8.29 18.03
CA LEU A 52 34.61 9.33 17.79
C LEU A 52 33.44 8.82 16.93
N LYS A 53 32.25 9.38 17.20
CA LYS A 53 31.05 9.30 16.35
C LYS A 53 31.20 10.18 15.11
N ALA A 54 30.26 10.09 14.19
CA ALA A 54 30.20 10.92 12.99
C ALA A 54 30.13 12.44 13.30
N ASP A 55 29.54 12.83 14.43
CA ASP A 55 29.45 14.23 14.88
C ASP A 55 30.71 14.72 15.63
N GLY A 56 31.74 13.88 15.74
CA GLY A 56 32.99 14.18 16.44
C GLY A 56 32.93 14.02 17.96
N THR A 57 31.80 13.61 18.54
CA THR A 57 31.70 13.31 19.97
C THR A 57 32.31 11.94 20.30
N PRO A 58 32.87 11.73 21.51
CA PRO A 58 33.38 10.42 21.91
C PRO A 58 32.26 9.38 22.01
N VAL A 59 32.50 8.19 21.45
CA VAL A 59 31.65 7.00 21.68
C VAL A 59 31.71 6.62 23.16
N PHE A 60 32.90 6.64 23.77
CA PHE A 60 33.12 6.32 25.17
C PHE A 60 33.39 7.57 26.01
N ASN A 61 32.37 8.02 26.74
CA ASN A 61 32.52 9.03 27.79
C ASN A 61 33.00 8.41 29.11
N ASP A 62 33.26 9.25 30.14
CA ASP A 62 33.70 8.81 31.47
C ASP A 62 32.75 7.78 32.11
N SER A 63 31.44 7.94 31.87
CA SER A 63 30.42 7.05 32.43
C SER A 63 30.47 5.66 31.79
N ALA A 64 30.64 5.59 30.46
CA ALA A 64 30.79 4.32 29.74
C ALA A 64 32.06 3.56 30.19
N ILE A 65 33.20 4.25 30.28
CA ILE A 65 34.46 3.64 30.73
C ILE A 65 34.37 3.19 32.19
N SER A 66 33.78 4.00 33.07
CA SER A 66 33.54 3.61 34.46
C SER A 66 32.62 2.38 34.55
N SER A 67 31.62 2.28 33.66
CA SER A 67 30.71 1.13 33.60
C SER A 67 31.42 -0.15 33.19
N LEU A 68 32.33 -0.09 32.20
CA LEU A 68 33.17 -1.23 31.80
C LEU A 68 34.05 -1.70 32.97
N LYS A 69 34.76 -0.77 33.62
CA LYS A 69 35.63 -1.06 34.76
C LYS A 69 34.88 -1.65 35.94
N SER A 70 33.70 -1.10 36.27
CA SER A 70 32.89 -1.57 37.41
C SER A 70 32.36 -2.99 37.25
N ARG A 71 32.41 -3.54 36.03
CA ARG A 71 31.99 -4.89 35.65
C ARG A 71 33.18 -5.81 35.35
N ASP A 72 34.39 -5.38 35.68
CA ASP A 72 35.63 -6.12 35.44
C ASP A 72 35.84 -6.52 33.97
N ILE A 73 35.35 -5.73 33.02
CA ILE A 73 35.55 -5.96 31.58
C ILE A 73 36.96 -5.48 31.19
N PRO A 74 37.79 -6.34 30.56
CA PRO A 74 39.10 -5.94 30.07
C PRO A 74 39.01 -4.84 29.00
N LEU A 75 39.75 -3.73 29.21
CA LEU A 75 39.70 -2.58 28.31
C LEU A 75 40.29 -2.86 26.91
N ASP A 76 41.17 -3.85 26.79
CA ASP A 76 41.71 -4.33 25.52
C ASP A 76 40.64 -5.10 24.71
N TYR A 77 39.81 -5.91 25.36
CA TYR A 77 38.63 -6.53 24.76
C TYR A 77 37.62 -5.47 24.30
N ALA A 78 37.29 -4.52 25.19
CA ALA A 78 36.38 -3.41 24.90
C ALA A 78 36.87 -2.56 23.71
N PHE A 79 38.15 -2.19 23.71
CA PHE A 79 38.78 -1.46 22.61
C PHE A 79 38.78 -2.28 21.31
N GLY A 80 39.05 -3.58 21.43
CA GLY A 80 39.02 -4.52 20.32
C GLY A 80 37.68 -4.55 19.61
N LEU A 81 36.57 -4.68 20.35
CA LEU A 81 35.21 -4.67 19.81
C LEU A 81 34.82 -3.31 19.24
N ALA A 82 35.09 -2.22 19.98
CA ALA A 82 34.76 -0.86 19.56
C ALA A 82 35.49 -0.40 18.29
N SER A 83 36.61 -1.05 17.96
CA SER A 83 37.41 -0.77 16.76
C SER A 83 36.94 -1.55 15.53
N ILE A 84 35.95 -2.43 15.65
CA ILE A 84 35.40 -3.17 14.52
C ILE A 84 34.49 -2.24 13.72
N ILE A 85 34.86 -2.03 12.46
CA ILE A 85 34.11 -1.27 11.47
C ILE A 85 33.60 -2.29 10.45
N GLU A 86 32.29 -2.30 10.23
CA GLU A 86 31.63 -3.12 9.25
C GLU A 86 32.00 -2.68 7.82
N PRO A 87 31.81 -3.54 6.81
CA PRO A 87 32.02 -3.18 5.41
C PRO A 87 31.18 -1.98 4.92
N SER A 88 30.06 -1.67 5.59
CA SER A 88 29.26 -0.46 5.37
C SER A 88 29.98 0.84 5.76
N GLY A 89 31.05 0.75 6.55
CA GLY A 89 31.73 1.89 7.17
C GLY A 89 31.19 2.26 8.55
N GLU A 90 30.15 1.60 9.03
CA GLU A 90 29.57 1.81 10.36
C GLU A 90 30.31 0.99 11.42
N ARG A 91 30.24 1.43 12.68
CA ARG A 91 30.76 0.64 13.80
C ARG A 91 29.78 -0.46 14.14
N LEU A 92 30.30 -1.63 14.46
CA LEU A 92 29.49 -2.78 14.81
C LEU A 92 28.68 -2.55 16.11
N ILE A 93 29.26 -1.86 17.09
CA ILE A 93 28.61 -1.56 18.38
C ILE A 93 27.71 -0.32 18.30
N ASN A 94 26.65 -0.29 19.11
CA ASN A 94 25.76 0.85 19.25
C ASN A 94 26.49 2.04 19.93
N GLU A 95 26.75 3.10 19.16
CA GLU A 95 27.48 4.27 19.65
C GLU A 95 26.76 5.05 20.76
N ASN A 96 25.46 4.81 20.98
CA ASN A 96 24.70 5.49 22.04
C ASN A 96 24.80 4.78 23.39
N ILE A 97 24.99 3.46 23.40
CA ILE A 97 25.12 2.65 24.62
C ILE A 97 26.21 1.57 24.43
N PRO A 98 27.45 1.97 24.11
CA PRO A 98 28.48 1.04 23.62
C PRO A 98 28.96 0.04 24.69
N TRP A 99 28.79 0.38 25.97
CA TRP A 99 29.17 -0.51 27.06
C TRP A 99 28.23 -1.71 27.18
N PHE A 100 26.98 -1.62 26.71
CA PHE A 100 25.99 -2.68 26.83
C PHE A 100 26.33 -3.84 25.90
N ASP A 101 26.59 -3.54 24.63
CA ASP A 101 27.02 -4.52 23.62
C ASP A 101 28.32 -5.22 24.05
N ILE A 102 29.32 -4.45 24.48
CA ILE A 102 30.60 -5.00 24.96
C ILE A 102 30.41 -5.90 26.18
N TYR A 103 29.52 -5.50 27.10
CA TYR A 103 29.20 -6.29 28.28
C TYR A 103 28.52 -7.60 27.89
N ASP A 104 27.54 -7.57 26.99
CA ASP A 104 26.80 -8.76 26.54
C ASP A 104 27.73 -9.79 25.87
N ALA A 105 28.59 -9.34 24.94
CA ALA A 105 29.57 -10.24 24.32
C ALA A 105 30.61 -10.79 25.31
N TYR A 106 31.05 -9.98 26.29
CA TYR A 106 32.00 -10.43 27.30
C TYR A 106 31.37 -11.42 28.28
N GLU A 107 30.14 -11.17 28.74
CA GLU A 107 29.39 -12.05 29.65
C GLU A 107 29.13 -13.42 29.01
N ARG A 108 28.86 -13.47 27.70
CA ARG A 108 28.69 -14.71 26.93
C ARG A 108 30.01 -15.30 26.40
N GLU A 109 31.15 -14.78 26.87
CA GLU A 109 32.50 -15.25 26.52
C GLU A 109 32.80 -15.30 25.01
N VAL A 110 32.19 -14.39 24.23
CA VAL A 110 32.34 -14.37 22.77
C VAL A 110 33.78 -13.93 22.40
N PRO A 111 34.57 -14.76 21.69
CA PRO A 111 35.95 -14.42 21.37
C PRO A 111 36.04 -13.22 20.42
N LEU A 112 36.96 -12.28 20.70
CA LEU A 112 37.12 -11.08 19.86
C LEU A 112 37.45 -11.41 18.39
N ASN A 113 38.25 -12.45 18.14
CA ASN A 113 38.57 -12.87 16.77
C ASN A 113 37.35 -13.42 16.04
N TYR A 114 36.45 -14.12 16.75
CA TYR A 114 35.19 -14.60 16.18
C TYR A 114 34.32 -13.43 15.73
N VAL A 115 34.13 -12.40 16.59
CA VAL A 115 33.34 -11.21 16.24
C VAL A 115 33.94 -10.49 15.03
N LYS A 116 35.26 -10.33 14.99
CA LYS A 116 35.96 -9.70 13.84
C LYS A 116 35.75 -10.47 12.54
N GLU A 117 35.85 -11.80 12.59
CA GLU A 117 35.68 -12.63 11.41
C GLU A 117 34.23 -12.59 10.90
N ILE A 118 33.23 -12.73 11.78
CA ILE A 118 31.81 -12.65 11.40
C ILE A 118 31.43 -11.25 10.90
N ALA A 119 31.86 -10.18 11.57
CA ALA A 119 31.55 -8.81 11.17
C ALA A 119 32.16 -8.41 9.82
N GLY A 120 33.26 -9.08 9.41
CA GLY A 120 33.86 -8.89 8.09
C GLY A 120 33.08 -9.55 6.95
N LEU A 121 32.09 -10.38 7.25
CA LEU A 121 31.28 -11.09 6.27
C LEU A 121 30.19 -10.17 5.70
N THR A 122 30.02 -10.20 4.37
CA THR A 122 28.92 -9.50 3.68
C THR A 122 28.02 -10.49 2.98
N GLY A 123 26.72 -10.34 3.22
CA GLY A 123 25.67 -11.12 2.59
C GLY A 123 25.01 -10.38 1.42
N ARG A 124 23.75 -10.72 1.20
CA ARG A 124 22.88 -10.12 0.19
C ARG A 124 22.84 -8.59 0.32
N ASN A 125 22.90 -7.87 -0.80
CA ASN A 125 22.90 -6.40 -0.85
C ASN A 125 24.01 -5.71 -0.03
N GLY A 126 25.08 -6.41 0.32
CA GLY A 126 26.15 -5.88 1.16
C GLY A 126 25.78 -5.79 2.65
N SER A 127 24.66 -6.37 3.08
CA SER A 127 24.27 -6.38 4.49
C SER A 127 25.26 -7.21 5.32
N GLY A 128 25.77 -6.63 6.40
CA GLY A 128 26.58 -7.31 7.40
C GLY A 128 25.75 -8.06 8.44
N PHE A 129 26.43 -8.52 9.50
CA PHE A 129 25.82 -9.11 10.70
C PHE A 129 25.64 -8.03 11.76
N PHE A 130 24.45 -7.90 12.33
CA PHE A 130 24.26 -7.02 13.48
C PHE A 130 24.96 -7.58 14.72
N PHE A 131 25.48 -6.71 15.58
CA PHE A 131 26.21 -7.14 16.79
C PHE A 131 25.43 -8.15 17.65
N GLY A 132 24.14 -7.87 17.93
CA GLY A 132 23.28 -8.79 18.68
C GLY A 132 23.18 -10.17 18.03
N SER A 133 23.00 -10.20 16.70
CA SER A 133 22.98 -11.45 15.93
C SER A 133 24.30 -12.22 15.98
N ILE A 134 25.46 -11.57 16.09
CA ILE A 134 26.75 -12.26 16.23
C ILE A 134 26.84 -12.97 17.58
N VAL A 135 26.41 -12.29 18.64
CA VAL A 135 26.42 -12.83 20.01
C VAL A 135 25.45 -14.00 20.12
N ASP A 136 24.21 -13.84 19.64
CA ASP A 136 23.19 -14.90 19.64
C ASP A 136 23.63 -16.09 18.76
N TYR A 137 24.23 -15.82 17.60
CA TYR A 137 24.77 -16.86 16.72
C TYR A 137 25.88 -17.67 17.39
N PHE A 138 26.79 -17.02 18.12
CA PHE A 138 27.84 -17.69 18.87
C PHE A 138 27.28 -18.55 20.00
N GLU A 139 26.35 -18.01 20.80
CA GLU A 139 25.72 -18.72 21.92
C GLU A 139 24.99 -19.99 21.44
N ASN A 140 24.37 -19.92 20.27
CA ASN A 140 23.72 -21.06 19.63
C ASN A 140 24.70 -22.09 19.03
N GLY A 141 26.02 -21.89 19.16
CA GLY A 141 27.07 -22.79 18.67
C GLY A 141 27.48 -22.54 17.22
N GLY A 142 27.13 -21.37 16.68
CA GLY A 142 27.46 -20.96 15.32
C GLY A 142 28.96 -20.82 15.09
N THR A 143 29.45 -21.26 13.93
CA THR A 143 30.88 -21.19 13.57
C THR A 143 31.13 -20.20 12.44
N VAL A 144 32.34 -19.63 12.38
CA VAL A 144 32.74 -18.76 11.25
C VAL A 144 32.65 -19.49 9.92
N ASN A 145 33.11 -20.74 9.86
CA ASN A 145 33.05 -21.54 8.64
C ASN A 145 31.62 -21.76 8.15
N PHE A 146 30.67 -22.06 9.04
CA PHE A 146 29.27 -22.20 8.65
C PHE A 146 28.70 -20.89 8.10
N ALA A 147 28.95 -19.77 8.79
CA ALA A 147 28.50 -18.45 8.34
C ALA A 147 29.08 -18.12 6.96
N MET A 148 30.39 -18.31 6.77
CA MET A 148 31.09 -18.12 5.50
C MET A 148 30.51 -19.00 4.38
N GLU A 149 30.27 -20.28 4.64
CA GLU A 149 29.68 -21.17 3.65
C GLU A 149 28.26 -20.74 3.28
N LEU A 150 27.43 -20.37 4.26
CA LEU A 150 26.05 -19.99 4.05
C LEU A 150 25.92 -18.70 3.24
N ILE A 151 26.65 -17.63 3.62
CA ILE A 151 26.65 -16.37 2.87
C ILE A 151 27.26 -16.54 1.48
N SER A 152 28.06 -17.58 1.23
CA SER A 152 28.68 -17.85 -0.08
C SER A 152 27.71 -18.49 -1.08
N ILE A 153 26.55 -18.96 -0.61
CA ILE A 153 25.51 -19.51 -1.48
C ILE A 153 24.94 -18.39 -2.35
N ARG A 154 24.80 -18.68 -3.65
CA ARG A 154 24.32 -17.75 -4.68
C ARG A 154 23.07 -18.27 -5.36
N ASP A 155 22.20 -17.37 -5.78
CA ASP A 155 21.14 -17.67 -6.75
C ASP A 155 21.72 -17.96 -8.15
N LYS A 156 20.85 -18.29 -9.10
CA LYS A 156 21.21 -18.45 -10.52
C LYS A 156 21.77 -17.18 -11.17
N GLY A 157 21.48 -16.01 -10.62
CA GLY A 157 21.99 -14.70 -11.05
C GLY A 157 23.37 -14.35 -10.47
N GLY A 158 23.91 -15.17 -9.56
CA GLY A 158 25.17 -14.88 -8.87
C GLY A 158 25.04 -13.95 -7.66
N ASN A 159 23.82 -13.68 -7.17
CA ASN A 159 23.58 -12.86 -5.98
C ASN A 159 23.58 -13.70 -4.70
N PRO A 160 24.12 -13.21 -3.58
CA PRO A 160 24.02 -13.90 -2.29
C PRO A 160 22.56 -14.10 -1.87
N ILE A 161 22.22 -15.28 -1.36
CA ILE A 161 20.87 -15.61 -0.87
C ILE A 161 20.64 -15.04 0.52
N PHE A 162 21.60 -15.21 1.42
CA PHE A 162 21.50 -14.82 2.83
C PHE A 162 22.10 -13.44 3.07
N ALA A 163 21.36 -12.61 3.80
CA ALA A 163 21.90 -11.48 4.54
C ALA A 163 22.64 -11.96 5.80
N GLY A 164 23.54 -11.14 6.36
CA GLY A 164 24.31 -11.54 7.55
C GLY A 164 23.42 -11.86 8.75
N TYR A 165 22.42 -11.03 9.03
CA TYR A 165 21.47 -11.28 10.12
C TYR A 165 20.61 -12.54 9.93
N GLU A 166 20.33 -12.96 8.69
CA GLU A 166 19.54 -14.18 8.40
C GLU A 166 20.31 -15.47 8.72
N VAL A 167 21.64 -15.41 8.85
CA VAL A 167 22.49 -16.58 9.16
C VAL A 167 22.23 -17.10 10.57
N GLU A 168 22.07 -16.19 11.52
CA GLU A 168 21.77 -16.52 12.93
C GLU A 168 20.42 -17.23 13.02
N GLU A 169 19.38 -16.61 12.48
CA GLU A 169 18.02 -17.17 12.47
C GLU A 169 18.00 -18.55 11.79
N TYR A 170 18.67 -18.69 10.64
CA TYR A 170 18.76 -19.97 9.94
C TYR A 170 19.45 -21.05 10.77
N HIS A 171 20.57 -20.72 11.42
CA HIS A 171 21.29 -21.64 12.29
C HIS A 171 20.43 -22.07 13.48
N ALA A 172 19.68 -21.15 14.08
CA ALA A 172 18.77 -21.44 15.20
C ALA A 172 17.67 -22.46 14.83
N THR A 173 17.29 -22.57 13.56
CA THR A 173 16.36 -23.63 13.08
C THR A 173 16.99 -25.03 13.01
N GLY A 174 18.30 -25.15 13.22
CA GLY A 174 19.06 -26.39 12.96
C GLY A 174 19.31 -26.64 11.47
N GLY A 175 19.19 -25.60 10.64
CA GLY A 175 19.42 -25.66 9.20
C GLY A 175 20.87 -26.03 8.85
N THR A 176 21.05 -26.79 7.77
CA THR A 176 22.37 -27.20 7.27
C THR A 176 22.70 -26.54 5.93
N ILE A 177 23.99 -26.47 5.54
CA ILE A 177 24.37 -26.02 4.20
C ILE A 177 23.76 -26.91 3.11
N GLY A 178 23.68 -28.22 3.35
CA GLY A 178 23.10 -29.19 2.42
C GLY A 178 21.60 -28.99 2.20
N SER A 179 20.84 -28.66 3.26
CA SER A 179 19.40 -28.39 3.14
C SER A 179 19.12 -27.14 2.33
N VAL A 180 19.86 -26.04 2.53
CA VAL A 180 19.73 -24.83 1.69
C VAL A 180 19.96 -25.17 0.22
N LYS A 181 21.10 -25.80 -0.10
CA LYS A 181 21.45 -26.13 -1.49
C LYS A 181 20.36 -26.98 -2.15
N SER A 182 19.84 -27.97 -1.42
CA SER A 182 18.78 -28.84 -1.93
C SER A 182 17.44 -28.12 -2.12
N LEU A 183 17.11 -27.13 -1.28
CA LEU A 183 15.90 -26.32 -1.42
C LEU A 183 16.01 -25.34 -2.59
N LEU A 184 17.19 -24.77 -2.85
CA LEU A 184 17.45 -23.88 -3.98
C LEU A 184 17.46 -24.59 -5.34
N GLU A 185 17.62 -25.92 -5.36
CA GLU A 185 17.46 -26.74 -6.56
C GLU A 185 15.98 -26.92 -6.97
N LEU A 186 15.03 -26.53 -6.11
CA LEU A 186 13.61 -26.61 -6.45
C LEU A 186 13.22 -25.46 -7.36
N GLU A 187 12.59 -25.80 -8.49
CA GLU A 187 12.19 -24.85 -9.52
C GLU A 187 10.71 -25.02 -9.87
N ASP A 188 10.08 -23.91 -10.25
CA ASP A 188 8.73 -23.90 -10.81
C ASP A 188 8.71 -24.45 -12.26
N GLY A 189 7.52 -24.45 -12.88
CA GLY A 189 7.34 -24.90 -14.26
C GLY A 189 8.09 -24.06 -15.32
N HIS A 190 8.62 -22.89 -14.94
CA HIS A 190 9.35 -21.96 -15.79
C HIS A 190 10.86 -21.94 -15.50
N GLY A 191 11.35 -22.78 -14.58
CA GLY A 191 12.76 -22.83 -14.19
C GLY A 191 13.17 -21.73 -13.20
N LYS A 192 12.20 -21.02 -12.62
CA LYS A 192 12.42 -20.06 -11.54
C LYS A 192 12.57 -20.82 -10.23
N MET A 193 13.52 -20.43 -9.37
CA MET A 193 13.68 -21.06 -8.06
C MET A 193 12.42 -20.82 -7.20
N ILE A 194 12.01 -21.84 -6.46
CA ILE A 194 10.88 -21.74 -5.52
C ILE A 194 11.22 -20.79 -4.36
N PHE A 195 12.46 -20.84 -3.87
CA PHE A 195 12.97 -19.96 -2.82
C PHE A 195 13.85 -18.86 -3.43
N ASP A 196 13.22 -17.81 -3.96
CA ASP A 196 13.90 -16.71 -4.67
C ASP A 196 13.97 -15.40 -3.89
N ILE A 197 13.27 -15.29 -2.75
CA ILE A 197 13.19 -14.05 -1.95
C ILE A 197 14.27 -14.01 -0.84
N GLY A 198 15.20 -14.98 -0.83
CA GLY A 198 16.40 -14.97 0.02
C GLY A 198 16.35 -15.91 1.21
N GLY A 199 17.29 -15.72 2.14
CA GLY A 199 17.48 -16.60 3.30
C GLY A 199 16.28 -16.67 4.24
N SER A 200 15.60 -15.55 4.48
CA SER A 200 14.41 -15.45 5.34
C SER A 200 13.28 -16.40 4.95
N GLU A 201 13.02 -16.57 3.66
CA GLU A 201 11.95 -17.47 3.16
C GLU A 201 12.26 -18.94 3.49
N ILE A 202 13.54 -19.34 3.38
CA ILE A 202 14.03 -20.68 3.71
C ILE A 202 13.98 -20.89 5.24
N THR A 203 14.48 -19.93 6.00
CA THR A 203 14.47 -19.96 7.48
C THR A 203 13.04 -20.11 8.00
N GLU A 204 12.11 -19.33 7.46
CA GLU A 204 10.70 -19.41 7.81
C GLU A 204 10.13 -20.79 7.46
N PHE A 205 10.41 -21.33 6.27
CA PHE A 205 9.97 -22.66 5.85
C PHE A 205 10.36 -23.74 6.85
N LEU A 206 11.63 -23.75 7.29
CA LEU A 206 12.11 -24.70 8.28
C LEU A 206 11.45 -24.48 9.66
N THR A 207 11.28 -23.21 10.05
CA THR A 207 10.66 -22.85 11.34
C THR A 207 9.22 -23.35 11.44
N VAL A 208 8.45 -23.33 10.35
CA VAL A 208 7.08 -23.84 10.31
C VAL A 208 7.00 -25.36 10.09
N GLY A 209 8.12 -26.08 10.25
CA GLY A 209 8.18 -27.54 10.14
C GLY A 209 8.36 -28.07 8.72
N GLY A 210 8.74 -27.20 7.78
CA GLY A 210 9.06 -27.59 6.41
C GLY A 210 10.29 -28.50 6.34
N THR A 211 10.27 -29.41 5.36
CA THR A 211 11.41 -30.27 5.03
C THR A 211 11.57 -30.34 3.52
N LEU A 212 12.73 -30.76 3.03
CA LEU A 212 12.97 -30.94 1.61
C LEU A 212 11.95 -31.90 0.95
N ASP A 213 11.59 -32.98 1.65
CA ASP A 213 10.62 -33.95 1.13
C ASP A 213 9.22 -33.34 1.05
N ILE A 214 8.80 -32.55 2.05
CA ILE A 214 7.56 -31.77 2.00
C ILE A 214 7.59 -30.78 0.84
N ALA A 215 8.69 -30.03 0.67
CA ALA A 215 8.82 -29.06 -0.41
C ALA A 215 8.73 -29.73 -1.78
N ARG A 216 9.38 -30.89 -1.98
CA ARG A 216 9.30 -31.69 -3.21
C ARG A 216 7.89 -32.23 -3.46
N ASP A 217 7.24 -32.74 -2.43
CA ASP A 217 5.88 -33.28 -2.53
C ASP A 217 4.86 -32.19 -2.90
N LEU A 218 4.98 -31.00 -2.32
CA LEU A 218 4.09 -29.87 -2.59
C LEU A 218 4.38 -29.25 -3.97
N THR A 219 5.64 -28.95 -4.29
CA THR A 219 6.01 -28.37 -5.60
C THR A 219 5.91 -29.35 -6.76
N GLY A 220 5.85 -30.66 -6.47
CA GLY A 220 5.55 -31.70 -7.45
C GLY A 220 4.09 -31.74 -7.90
N MET A 221 3.18 -31.03 -7.21
CA MET A 221 1.76 -30.95 -7.60
C MET A 221 1.60 -29.95 -8.74
N LYS A 222 1.33 -30.47 -9.96
CA LYS A 222 1.32 -29.68 -11.18
C LYS A 222 -0.07 -29.58 -11.82
N ASP A 223 -0.41 -28.41 -12.34
CA ASP A 223 -1.60 -28.19 -13.15
C ASP A 223 -1.52 -28.91 -14.52
N ILE A 224 -2.51 -28.70 -15.39
CA ILE A 224 -2.53 -29.34 -16.72
C ILE A 224 -1.44 -28.83 -17.66
N GLU A 225 -0.88 -27.65 -17.40
CA GLU A 225 0.22 -27.05 -18.15
C GLU A 225 1.59 -27.52 -17.62
N GLY A 226 1.61 -28.28 -16.52
CA GLY A 226 2.83 -28.76 -15.88
C GLY A 226 3.46 -27.76 -14.91
N LYS A 227 2.75 -26.67 -14.60
CA LYS A 227 3.19 -25.66 -13.63
C LYS A 227 2.88 -26.12 -12.21
N SER A 228 3.84 -25.95 -11.30
CA SER A 228 3.61 -26.21 -9.87
C SER A 228 2.48 -25.32 -9.35
N ILE A 229 1.57 -25.88 -8.55
CA ILE A 229 0.56 -25.06 -7.86
C ILE A 229 1.14 -24.28 -6.69
N PHE A 230 2.29 -24.71 -6.15
CA PHE A 230 3.09 -24.00 -5.15
C PHE A 230 4.27 -23.36 -5.88
N GLU A 231 4.15 -22.08 -6.18
CA GLU A 231 5.06 -21.36 -7.09
C GLU A 231 6.20 -20.63 -6.36
N SER A 232 6.10 -20.50 -5.05
CA SER A 232 7.13 -19.86 -4.22
C SER A 232 7.20 -20.43 -2.80
N GLY A 233 8.30 -20.14 -2.10
CA GLY A 233 8.47 -20.45 -0.69
C GLY A 233 7.42 -19.77 0.18
N TYR A 234 6.98 -18.56 -0.17
CA TYR A 234 5.90 -17.84 0.51
C TYR A 234 4.60 -18.64 0.53
N GLU A 235 4.24 -19.28 -0.59
CA GLU A 235 3.04 -20.14 -0.63
C GLU A 235 3.20 -21.39 0.21
N LEU A 236 4.39 -22.02 0.21
CA LEU A 236 4.70 -23.16 1.07
C LEU A 236 4.59 -22.76 2.56
N ASN A 237 5.19 -21.63 2.93
CA ASN A 237 5.19 -21.10 4.29
C ASN A 237 3.77 -20.79 4.76
N SER A 238 2.98 -20.08 3.94
CA SER A 238 1.58 -19.78 4.24
C SER A 238 0.76 -21.05 4.46
N PHE A 239 0.95 -22.07 3.63
CA PHE A 239 0.25 -23.35 3.78
C PHE A 239 0.63 -24.11 5.05
N LEU A 240 1.92 -24.24 5.35
CA LEU A 240 2.39 -24.95 6.54
C LEU A 240 2.04 -24.20 7.84
N ARG A 241 2.14 -22.87 7.84
CA ARG A 241 1.74 -22.02 8.98
C ARG A 241 0.26 -22.17 9.30
N ALA A 242 -0.58 -22.37 8.29
CA ALA A 242 -2.00 -22.67 8.45
C ALA A 242 -2.27 -24.09 9.00
N GLY A 243 -1.23 -24.86 9.34
CA GLY A 243 -1.32 -26.24 9.81
C GLY A 243 -1.53 -27.25 8.69
N GLY A 244 -1.25 -26.88 7.43
CA GLY A 244 -1.39 -27.74 6.27
C GLY A 244 -0.40 -28.90 6.26
N SER A 245 -0.87 -30.07 5.83
CA SER A 245 -0.05 -31.26 5.59
C SER A 245 -0.03 -31.64 4.10
N VAL A 246 0.99 -32.37 3.66
CA VAL A 246 1.05 -32.92 2.29
C VAL A 246 -0.20 -33.74 1.95
N GLY A 247 -0.75 -34.50 2.91
CA GLY A 247 -1.98 -35.25 2.74
C GLY A 247 -3.18 -34.34 2.39
N GLN A 248 -3.38 -33.28 3.17
CA GLN A 248 -4.43 -32.29 2.90
C GLN A 248 -4.20 -31.55 1.58
N ALA A 249 -2.95 -31.20 1.24
CA ALA A 249 -2.64 -30.59 -0.04
C ALA A 249 -3.02 -31.52 -1.20
N ARG A 250 -2.71 -32.82 -1.12
CA ARG A 250 -3.12 -33.81 -2.13
C ARG A 250 -4.63 -33.94 -2.25
N GLU A 251 -5.35 -33.93 -1.13
CA GLU A 251 -6.82 -33.95 -1.12
C GLU A 251 -7.38 -32.71 -1.82
N LEU A 252 -6.95 -31.50 -1.44
CA LEU A 252 -7.41 -30.25 -2.05
C LEU A 252 -7.03 -30.16 -3.54
N PHE A 253 -5.80 -30.58 -3.90
CA PHE A 253 -5.33 -30.64 -5.29
C PHE A 253 -6.13 -31.62 -6.15
N SER A 254 -6.69 -32.68 -5.56
CA SER A 254 -7.54 -33.64 -6.27
C SER A 254 -8.87 -33.02 -6.75
N LEU A 255 -9.26 -31.86 -6.19
CA LEU A 255 -10.44 -31.11 -6.62
C LEU A 255 -10.08 -30.30 -7.87
N LYS A 256 -10.54 -30.80 -9.01
CA LYS A 256 -10.28 -30.23 -10.33
C LYS A 256 -11.56 -29.71 -10.96
N ASP A 257 -11.43 -28.70 -11.80
CA ASP A 257 -12.51 -28.30 -12.69
C ASP A 257 -12.69 -29.29 -13.86
N LYS A 258 -13.63 -29.01 -14.75
CA LYS A 258 -13.92 -29.89 -15.90
C LYS A 258 -12.78 -30.00 -16.92
N LYS A 259 -11.88 -29.02 -16.96
CA LYS A 259 -10.68 -29.06 -17.81
C LYS A 259 -9.55 -29.88 -17.17
N GLY A 260 -9.71 -30.24 -15.90
CA GLY A 260 -8.70 -30.96 -15.12
C GLY A 260 -7.76 -30.04 -14.35
N ASP A 261 -8.04 -28.73 -14.33
CA ASP A 261 -7.26 -27.73 -13.60
C ASP A 261 -7.59 -27.77 -12.11
N PRO A 262 -6.58 -27.73 -11.22
CA PRO A 262 -6.81 -27.64 -9.79
C PRO A 262 -7.62 -26.38 -9.43
N ILE A 263 -8.60 -26.52 -8.53
CA ILE A 263 -9.43 -25.39 -8.08
C ILE A 263 -8.70 -24.50 -7.05
N PHE A 264 -7.61 -25.03 -6.46
CA PHE A 264 -6.78 -24.36 -5.47
C PHE A 264 -5.36 -24.14 -6.00
N SER A 265 -4.84 -22.91 -5.88
CA SER A 265 -3.40 -22.64 -5.87
C SER A 265 -2.81 -22.93 -4.48
N GLY A 266 -1.48 -22.97 -4.37
CA GLY A 266 -0.76 -23.13 -3.10
C GLY A 266 -1.16 -22.05 -2.09
N PHE A 267 -1.13 -20.78 -2.50
CA PHE A 267 -1.63 -19.67 -1.68
C PHE A 267 -3.11 -19.85 -1.29
N GLY A 268 -3.94 -20.27 -2.25
CA GLY A 268 -5.37 -20.51 -2.03
C GLY A 268 -5.65 -21.61 -1.01
N MET A 269 -4.80 -22.65 -0.93
CA MET A 269 -4.89 -23.69 0.10
C MET A 269 -4.54 -23.15 1.48
N GLY A 270 -3.45 -22.39 1.61
CA GLY A 270 -3.04 -21.80 2.89
C GLY A 270 -4.13 -20.92 3.49
N ARG A 271 -4.63 -19.96 2.69
CA ARG A 271 -5.73 -19.07 3.12
C ARG A 271 -7.02 -19.82 3.43
N PHE A 272 -7.34 -20.89 2.70
CA PHE A 272 -8.51 -21.72 3.00
C PHE A 272 -8.40 -22.42 4.35
N LEU A 273 -7.21 -22.92 4.71
CA LEU A 273 -6.97 -23.55 6.01
C LEU A 273 -6.95 -22.53 7.17
N GLU A 274 -6.41 -21.33 6.96
CA GLU A 274 -6.46 -20.23 7.95
C GLU A 274 -7.90 -19.88 8.33
N GLU A 275 -8.82 -19.90 7.36
CA GLU A 275 -10.26 -19.72 7.57
C GLU A 275 -10.97 -20.99 8.06
N LYS A 276 -10.23 -21.98 8.58
CA LYS A 276 -10.71 -23.26 9.12
C LYS A 276 -11.47 -24.10 8.09
N GLY A 277 -11.12 -23.96 6.81
CA GLY A 277 -11.63 -24.78 5.74
C GLY A 277 -11.27 -26.26 5.92
N THR A 278 -12.16 -27.16 5.51
CA THR A 278 -11.94 -28.62 5.54
C THR A 278 -12.07 -29.21 4.13
N PHE A 279 -11.50 -30.40 3.90
CA PHE A 279 -11.66 -31.07 2.62
C PHE A 279 -13.13 -31.36 2.27
N ASP A 280 -13.95 -31.76 3.25
CA ASP A 280 -15.39 -31.96 3.04
C ASP A 280 -16.09 -30.67 2.59
N LEU A 281 -15.71 -29.53 3.18
CA LEU A 281 -16.21 -28.22 2.77
C LEU A 281 -15.75 -27.88 1.34
N ALA A 282 -14.47 -28.07 1.04
CA ALA A 282 -13.93 -27.82 -0.29
C ALA A 282 -14.64 -28.68 -1.36
N LYS A 283 -14.82 -29.97 -1.08
CA LYS A 283 -15.54 -30.92 -1.92
C LYS A 283 -17.02 -30.57 -2.10
N LYS A 284 -17.66 -30.07 -1.05
CA LYS A 284 -19.05 -29.59 -1.08
C LYS A 284 -19.22 -28.45 -2.09
N TYR A 285 -18.32 -27.46 -2.07
CA TYR A 285 -18.41 -26.27 -2.92
C TYR A 285 -17.76 -26.40 -4.31
N SER A 286 -16.78 -27.29 -4.48
CA SER A 286 -16.13 -27.51 -5.78
C SER A 286 -17.07 -28.04 -6.86
N SER A 287 -18.20 -28.63 -6.46
CA SER A 287 -19.25 -29.10 -7.37
C SER A 287 -20.12 -28.00 -7.99
N ILE A 288 -19.90 -26.73 -7.62
CA ILE A 288 -20.65 -25.59 -8.15
C ILE A 288 -19.86 -24.99 -9.30
N GLU A 289 -20.48 -25.00 -10.47
CA GLU A 289 -19.89 -24.51 -11.71
C GLU A 289 -20.57 -23.23 -12.15
N SER A 290 -19.77 -22.35 -12.73
CA SER A 290 -20.20 -21.20 -13.51
C SER A 290 -20.53 -21.62 -14.95
N PRO A 291 -21.36 -20.84 -15.68
CA PRO A 291 -21.43 -20.96 -17.14
C PRO A 291 -20.03 -20.94 -17.77
N GLY A 292 -19.79 -21.82 -18.74
CA GLY A 292 -18.45 -22.00 -19.32
C GLY A 292 -17.51 -22.90 -18.51
N GLU A 293 -18.06 -23.73 -17.60
CA GLU A 293 -17.37 -24.84 -16.94
C GLU A 293 -16.24 -24.45 -15.99
N ARG A 294 -16.22 -23.18 -15.55
CA ARG A 294 -15.29 -22.68 -14.55
C ARG A 294 -15.82 -22.96 -13.14
N PRO A 295 -14.96 -23.22 -12.15
CA PRO A 295 -15.39 -23.38 -10.77
C PRO A 295 -15.93 -22.04 -10.23
N PHE A 296 -17.12 -22.07 -9.62
CA PHE A 296 -17.77 -20.88 -9.08
C PHE A 296 -17.02 -20.31 -7.87
N PHE A 297 -16.57 -21.20 -6.98
CA PHE A 297 -15.70 -20.86 -5.86
C PHE A 297 -14.25 -21.28 -6.12
N ARG A 298 -13.32 -20.50 -5.57
CA ARG A 298 -11.89 -20.82 -5.54
C ARG A 298 -11.34 -20.50 -4.15
N GLY A 299 -10.46 -21.37 -3.66
CA GLY A 299 -9.68 -21.11 -2.44
C GLY A 299 -10.52 -20.75 -1.21
N LEU A 300 -10.07 -19.71 -0.51
CA LEU A 300 -10.62 -19.22 0.74
C LEU A 300 -12.10 -18.80 0.68
N ASN A 301 -12.61 -18.42 -0.50
CA ASN A 301 -13.99 -17.92 -0.65
C ASN A 301 -15.04 -18.96 -0.23
N MET A 302 -14.71 -20.25 -0.29
CA MET A 302 -15.58 -21.33 0.19
C MET A 302 -15.78 -21.27 1.71
N ALA A 303 -14.68 -21.10 2.46
CA ALA A 303 -14.70 -21.03 3.92
C ALA A 303 -15.37 -19.73 4.40
N MET A 304 -15.04 -18.61 3.76
CA MET A 304 -15.65 -17.32 4.08
C MET A 304 -17.16 -17.28 3.79
N PHE A 305 -17.62 -17.89 2.70
CA PHE A 305 -19.05 -17.94 2.39
C PHE A 305 -19.82 -18.84 3.36
N GLU A 306 -19.27 -20.01 3.74
CA GLU A 306 -19.89 -20.90 4.73
C GLU A 306 -19.94 -20.24 6.12
N SER A 307 -18.92 -19.45 6.51
CA SER A 307 -18.90 -18.77 7.82
C SER A 307 -20.01 -17.72 7.98
N LEU A 308 -20.54 -17.20 6.86
CA LEU A 308 -21.73 -16.34 6.82
C LEU A 308 -23.07 -17.12 6.79
N GLY A 309 -23.03 -18.45 6.97
CA GLY A 309 -24.20 -19.32 6.85
C GLY A 309 -24.58 -19.65 5.41
N GLY A 310 -23.66 -19.45 4.46
CA GLY A 310 -23.82 -19.87 3.07
C GLY A 310 -24.08 -21.37 2.94
N SER A 311 -24.75 -21.77 1.85
CA SER A 311 -24.97 -23.19 1.52
C SER A 311 -24.77 -23.43 0.04
N VAL A 312 -24.52 -24.69 -0.36
CA VAL A 312 -24.42 -25.07 -1.78
C VAL A 312 -25.70 -24.76 -2.54
N ALA A 313 -26.86 -25.05 -1.94
CA ALA A 313 -28.14 -24.74 -2.57
C ALA A 313 -28.27 -23.24 -2.81
N TYR A 314 -27.88 -22.41 -1.84
CA TYR A 314 -27.92 -20.95 -1.97
C TYR A 314 -26.92 -20.43 -3.01
N ALA A 315 -25.67 -20.92 -2.99
CA ALA A 315 -24.67 -20.54 -3.98
C ALA A 315 -25.03 -20.93 -5.41
N ARG A 316 -25.66 -22.10 -5.63
CA ARG A 316 -26.14 -22.52 -6.96
C ARG A 316 -27.14 -21.51 -7.54
N LEU A 317 -28.01 -20.94 -6.70
CA LEU A 317 -28.95 -19.93 -7.16
C LEU A 317 -28.27 -18.65 -7.69
N PHE A 318 -27.08 -18.31 -7.17
CA PHE A 318 -26.26 -17.21 -7.68
C PHE A 318 -25.37 -17.62 -8.85
N ALA A 319 -24.87 -18.86 -8.87
CA ALA A 319 -24.11 -19.38 -10.00
C ALA A 319 -24.94 -19.44 -11.29
N ASP A 320 -26.25 -19.72 -11.15
CA ASP A 320 -27.22 -19.73 -12.23
C ASP A 320 -27.68 -18.31 -12.65
N LEU A 321 -27.23 -17.27 -11.93
CA LEU A 321 -27.63 -15.90 -12.16
C LEU A 321 -26.73 -15.25 -13.22
N ASN A 322 -27.28 -15.14 -14.43
CA ASN A 322 -26.61 -14.58 -15.59
C ASN A 322 -27.29 -13.29 -16.06
N ASN A 323 -26.52 -12.43 -16.72
CA ASN A 323 -27.10 -11.36 -17.53
C ASN A 323 -27.79 -11.95 -18.78
N GLN A 324 -28.43 -11.09 -19.58
CA GLN A 324 -29.14 -11.53 -20.79
C GLN A 324 -28.22 -12.08 -21.88
N GLU A 325 -26.93 -11.77 -21.83
CA GLU A 325 -25.89 -12.30 -22.74
C GLU A 325 -25.36 -13.66 -22.26
N GLY A 326 -25.88 -14.19 -21.15
CA GLY A 326 -25.41 -15.43 -20.54
C GLY A 326 -24.11 -15.28 -19.76
N ILE A 327 -23.64 -14.06 -19.53
CA ILE A 327 -22.46 -13.76 -18.71
C ILE A 327 -22.84 -13.88 -17.25
N GLN A 328 -22.02 -14.60 -16.50
CA GLN A 328 -22.17 -14.77 -15.07
C GLN A 328 -22.02 -13.43 -14.32
N ILE A 329 -22.97 -13.15 -13.42
CA ILE A 329 -22.94 -11.94 -12.60
C ILE A 329 -22.01 -12.10 -11.41
N PHE A 330 -22.18 -13.17 -10.63
CA PHE A 330 -21.43 -13.41 -9.39
C PHE A 330 -20.38 -14.48 -9.57
N ASN A 331 -19.27 -14.34 -8.87
CA ASN A 331 -18.34 -15.44 -8.59
C ASN A 331 -18.26 -15.65 -7.06
N GLY A 332 -17.49 -16.64 -6.61
CA GLY A 332 -17.32 -16.96 -5.21
C GLY A 332 -16.80 -15.82 -4.32
N SER A 333 -15.99 -14.90 -4.87
CA SER A 333 -15.50 -13.72 -4.14
C SER A 333 -16.62 -12.70 -3.95
N ASN A 334 -17.30 -12.32 -5.04
CA ASN A 334 -18.30 -11.25 -4.99
C ASN A 334 -19.62 -11.71 -4.34
N ILE A 335 -19.98 -13.00 -4.37
CA ILE A 335 -21.16 -13.48 -3.62
C ILE A 335 -20.91 -13.41 -2.10
N TRP A 336 -19.71 -13.73 -1.65
CA TRP A 336 -19.34 -13.62 -0.24
C TRP A 336 -19.48 -12.17 0.21
N ASP A 337 -18.87 -11.24 -0.53
CA ASP A 337 -18.91 -9.82 -0.22
C ASP A 337 -20.34 -9.27 -0.22
N PHE A 338 -21.11 -9.54 -1.28
CA PHE A 338 -22.52 -9.18 -1.36
C PHE A 338 -23.35 -9.72 -0.19
N THR A 339 -23.11 -10.98 0.22
CA THR A 339 -23.82 -11.60 1.35
C THR A 339 -23.40 -11.01 2.69
N ARG A 340 -22.11 -10.67 2.86
CA ARG A 340 -21.56 -10.03 4.07
C ARG A 340 -22.26 -8.71 4.37
N HIS A 341 -22.60 -7.96 3.33
CA HIS A 341 -23.32 -6.70 3.43
C HIS A 341 -24.85 -6.86 3.49
N GLY A 342 -25.37 -8.08 3.69
CA GLY A 342 -26.80 -8.35 3.84
C GLY A 342 -27.55 -8.56 2.53
N GLY A 343 -26.84 -8.58 1.40
CA GLY A 343 -27.39 -8.83 0.08
C GLY A 343 -28.00 -10.23 -0.03
N ASN A 344 -29.07 -10.35 -0.82
CA ASN A 344 -29.74 -11.62 -1.06
C ASN A 344 -30.15 -11.82 -2.52
N LEU A 345 -30.49 -13.06 -2.89
CA LEU A 345 -30.82 -13.43 -4.28
C LEU A 345 -31.98 -12.62 -4.86
N ARG A 346 -33.00 -12.26 -4.05
CA ARG A 346 -34.12 -11.46 -4.52
C ARG A 346 -33.64 -10.06 -4.91
N TYR A 347 -32.89 -9.41 -4.02
CA TYR A 347 -32.30 -8.11 -4.32
C TYR A 347 -31.39 -8.17 -5.56
N ALA A 348 -30.53 -9.19 -5.66
CA ALA A 348 -29.66 -9.37 -6.82
C ALA A 348 -30.46 -9.50 -8.13
N ARG A 349 -31.50 -10.35 -8.16
CA ARG A 349 -32.39 -10.50 -9.32
C ARG A 349 -33.11 -9.20 -9.67
N ASP A 350 -33.57 -8.47 -8.68
CA ASP A 350 -34.26 -7.21 -8.90
C ASP A 350 -33.31 -6.14 -9.47
N LEU A 351 -32.06 -6.12 -9.00
CA LEU A 351 -31.04 -5.16 -9.44
C LEU A 351 -30.49 -5.49 -10.84
N ILE A 352 -30.30 -6.77 -11.16
CA ILE A 352 -29.98 -7.23 -12.52
C ILE A 352 -31.10 -6.89 -13.50
N ASN A 353 -32.32 -6.58 -13.05
CA ASN A 353 -33.43 -6.15 -13.89
C ASN A 353 -33.59 -4.62 -13.95
N VAL A 354 -32.68 -3.85 -13.36
CA VAL A 354 -32.60 -2.39 -13.58
C VAL A 354 -32.03 -2.16 -14.97
N ARG A 355 -32.77 -1.38 -15.77
CA ARG A 355 -32.52 -1.18 -17.20
C ARG A 355 -32.46 0.31 -17.49
N ASP A 356 -31.63 0.69 -18.45
CA ASP A 356 -31.75 1.98 -19.11
C ASP A 356 -32.99 2.02 -20.02
N GLN A 357 -33.26 3.17 -20.64
CA GLN A 357 -34.39 3.34 -21.55
C GLN A 357 -34.28 2.49 -22.82
N ASN A 358 -33.08 2.05 -23.19
CA ASN A 358 -32.81 1.17 -24.33
C ASN A 358 -32.93 -0.33 -23.97
N GLY A 359 -33.26 -0.66 -22.71
CA GLY A 359 -33.36 -2.04 -22.24
C GLY A 359 -32.01 -2.71 -21.98
N ARG A 360 -30.91 -1.96 -21.87
CA ARG A 360 -29.59 -2.48 -21.47
C ARG A 360 -29.50 -2.56 -19.94
N PRO A 361 -28.87 -3.61 -19.37
CA PRO A 361 -28.68 -3.72 -17.92
C PRO A 361 -27.70 -2.66 -17.41
N ILE A 362 -28.04 -2.01 -16.29
CA ILE A 362 -27.12 -1.09 -15.60
C ILE A 362 -26.08 -1.88 -14.79
N PHE A 363 -26.53 -2.87 -14.03
CA PHE A 363 -25.66 -3.73 -13.22
C PHE A 363 -25.34 -5.01 -13.99
N SER A 364 -24.05 -5.24 -14.25
CA SER A 364 -23.56 -6.35 -15.08
C SER A 364 -22.64 -7.33 -14.36
N ASN A 365 -22.20 -7.01 -13.14
CA ASN A 365 -21.32 -7.87 -12.34
C ASN A 365 -21.62 -7.73 -10.84
N GLY A 366 -21.28 -8.76 -10.07
CA GLY A 366 -21.59 -8.84 -8.64
C GLY A 366 -20.78 -7.90 -7.75
N PHE A 367 -19.62 -7.40 -8.22
CA PHE A 367 -18.81 -6.43 -7.48
C PHE A 367 -19.55 -5.09 -7.36
N ASP A 368 -20.02 -4.54 -8.48
CA ASP A 368 -20.75 -3.27 -8.47
C ASP A 368 -22.09 -3.37 -7.71
N MET A 369 -22.72 -4.55 -7.74
CA MET A 369 -23.93 -4.81 -6.96
C MET A 369 -23.65 -4.90 -5.46
N ALA A 370 -22.52 -5.48 -5.06
CA ALA A 370 -22.06 -5.51 -3.66
C ALA A 370 -21.79 -4.10 -3.16
N TRP A 371 -21.03 -3.31 -3.92
CA TRP A 371 -20.74 -1.93 -3.56
C TRP A 371 -22.02 -1.09 -3.46
N TYR A 372 -22.93 -1.14 -4.44
CA TYR A 372 -24.20 -0.40 -4.36
C TYR A 372 -25.06 -0.80 -3.15
N HIS A 373 -25.11 -2.10 -2.83
CA HIS A 373 -25.85 -2.60 -1.67
C HIS A 373 -25.19 -2.21 -0.35
N GLU A 374 -23.87 -2.24 -0.25
CA GLU A 374 -23.10 -1.81 0.92
C GLU A 374 -23.42 -0.36 1.30
N GLN A 375 -23.58 0.52 0.30
CA GLN A 375 -23.96 1.92 0.50
C GLN A 375 -25.46 2.11 0.86
N GLY A 376 -26.22 1.02 1.00
CA GLY A 376 -27.66 1.07 1.32
C GLY A 376 -28.57 1.34 0.12
N GLY A 377 -28.06 1.13 -1.10
CA GLY A 377 -28.81 1.35 -2.33
C GLY A 377 -30.10 0.53 -2.41
N THR A 378 -31.16 1.11 -2.97
CA THR A 378 -32.45 0.42 -3.14
C THR A 378 -32.76 0.18 -4.61
N ILE A 379 -33.52 -0.88 -4.91
CA ILE A 379 -33.94 -1.20 -6.28
C ILE A 379 -34.71 -0.04 -6.91
N GLN A 380 -35.60 0.60 -6.14
CA GLN A 380 -36.38 1.72 -6.66
C GLN A 380 -35.49 2.91 -7.00
N TYR A 381 -34.54 3.24 -6.12
CA TYR A 381 -33.64 4.35 -6.37
C TYR A 381 -32.72 4.09 -7.57
N ALA A 382 -32.20 2.87 -7.72
CA ALA A 382 -31.46 2.46 -8.92
C ALA A 382 -32.29 2.61 -10.21
N ARG A 383 -33.58 2.24 -10.20
CA ARG A 383 -34.47 2.45 -11.36
C ARG A 383 -34.69 3.93 -11.66
N ASP A 384 -34.88 4.72 -10.62
CA ASP A 384 -35.10 6.16 -10.77
C ASP A 384 -33.86 6.86 -11.34
N LEU A 385 -32.65 6.48 -10.89
CA LEU A 385 -31.39 6.97 -11.46
C LEU A 385 -31.16 6.46 -12.89
N ALA A 386 -31.46 5.19 -13.17
CA ALA A 386 -31.33 4.61 -14.53
C ALA A 386 -32.27 5.25 -15.56
N SER A 387 -33.35 5.91 -15.10
CA SER A 387 -34.26 6.65 -15.97
C SER A 387 -33.68 7.97 -16.49
N LEU A 388 -32.60 8.45 -15.88
CA LEU A 388 -31.89 9.66 -16.30
C LEU A 388 -31.01 9.34 -17.51
N THR A 389 -31.37 9.90 -18.67
CA THR A 389 -30.68 9.64 -19.93
C THR A 389 -30.13 10.89 -20.58
N ASP A 390 -29.22 10.71 -21.54
CA ASP A 390 -28.88 11.71 -22.52
C ASP A 390 -29.94 11.88 -23.60
N ASP A 391 -29.71 12.86 -24.48
CA ASP A 391 -30.55 13.17 -25.63
C ASP A 391 -30.64 12.02 -26.65
N TYR A 392 -29.72 11.07 -26.56
CA TYR A 392 -29.68 9.85 -27.36
C TYR A 392 -30.32 8.64 -26.65
N GLY A 393 -30.89 8.83 -25.45
CA GLY A 393 -31.51 7.78 -24.63
C GLY A 393 -30.50 6.85 -23.93
N ASN A 394 -29.19 7.15 -23.96
CA ASN A 394 -28.20 6.42 -23.18
C ASN A 394 -28.27 6.81 -21.71
N PRO A 395 -27.96 5.90 -20.77
CA PRO A 395 -27.95 6.21 -19.36
C PRO A 395 -26.89 7.26 -19.06
N SER A 396 -27.28 8.33 -18.37
CA SER A 396 -26.34 9.36 -17.90
C SER A 396 -25.47 8.86 -16.75
N LEU A 397 -25.93 7.84 -16.02
CA LEU A 397 -25.29 7.30 -14.83
C LEU A 397 -25.04 5.81 -15.03
N ASP A 398 -23.81 5.37 -14.78
CA ASP A 398 -23.45 3.97 -14.72
C ASP A 398 -23.58 3.49 -13.27
N GLN A 399 -23.35 2.20 -13.04
CA GLN A 399 -23.44 1.59 -11.73
C GLN A 399 -22.46 2.16 -10.69
N ARG A 400 -21.29 2.65 -11.11
CA ARG A 400 -20.31 3.27 -10.20
C ARG A 400 -20.77 4.66 -9.78
N HIS A 401 -21.31 5.46 -10.71
CA HIS A 401 -21.94 6.75 -10.39
C HIS A 401 -23.11 6.56 -9.41
N MET A 402 -23.95 5.53 -9.61
CA MET A 402 -25.06 5.24 -8.69
C MET A 402 -24.60 4.87 -7.29
N SER A 403 -23.52 4.08 -7.15
CA SER A 403 -22.93 3.75 -5.85
C SER A 403 -22.39 4.99 -5.13
N ARG A 404 -21.67 5.87 -5.83
CA ARG A 404 -21.16 7.13 -5.26
C ARG A 404 -22.27 8.09 -4.86
N ILE A 405 -23.32 8.22 -5.67
CA ILE A 405 -24.52 9.02 -5.36
C ILE A 405 -25.18 8.51 -4.06
N GLN A 406 -25.26 7.19 -3.91
CA GLN A 406 -25.84 6.55 -2.73
C GLN A 406 -24.94 6.71 -1.50
N GLU A 407 -23.63 6.52 -1.64
CA GLU A 407 -22.61 6.74 -0.60
C GLU A 407 -22.65 8.17 -0.06
N ALA A 408 -22.74 9.15 -0.96
CA ALA A 408 -22.88 10.57 -0.62
C ALA A 408 -24.26 10.94 -0.04
N GLY A 409 -25.19 9.98 0.08
CA GLY A 409 -26.52 10.20 0.66
C GLY A 409 -27.40 11.16 -0.16
N LEU A 410 -27.14 11.30 -1.46
CA LEU A 410 -27.87 12.22 -2.31
C LEU A 410 -29.28 11.71 -2.62
N THR A 411 -30.24 12.62 -2.65
CA THR A 411 -31.62 12.33 -3.05
C THR A 411 -31.81 12.40 -4.56
N LEU A 412 -32.82 11.71 -5.06
CA LEU A 412 -33.19 11.75 -6.48
C LEU A 412 -33.45 13.17 -7.00
N ASP A 413 -34.05 14.04 -6.18
CA ASP A 413 -34.35 15.41 -6.57
C ASP A 413 -33.09 16.26 -6.74
N GLN A 414 -32.08 16.07 -5.87
CA GLN A 414 -30.77 16.73 -6.03
C GLN A 414 -30.08 16.28 -7.32
N VAL A 415 -30.09 14.97 -7.62
CA VAL A 415 -29.48 14.45 -8.85
C VAL A 415 -30.25 14.95 -10.08
N ARG A 416 -31.59 14.93 -10.04
CA ARG A 416 -32.46 15.42 -11.12
C ARG A 416 -32.29 16.91 -11.36
N SER A 417 -32.08 17.72 -10.33
CA SER A 417 -31.89 19.17 -10.52
C SER A 417 -30.61 19.47 -11.31
N VAL A 418 -29.55 18.68 -11.11
CA VAL A 418 -28.31 18.80 -11.88
C VAL A 418 -28.48 18.21 -13.28
N HIS A 419 -29.05 17.02 -13.40
CA HIS A 419 -29.29 16.37 -14.70
C HIS A 419 -30.17 17.23 -15.61
N GLY A 420 -31.18 17.91 -15.05
CA GLY A 420 -32.15 18.71 -15.81
C GLY A 420 -31.62 20.02 -16.41
N VAL A 421 -30.40 20.47 -16.06
CA VAL A 421 -29.77 21.63 -16.72
C VAL A 421 -28.89 21.27 -17.90
N ARG A 422 -28.77 19.98 -18.23
CA ARG A 422 -27.93 19.48 -19.31
C ARG A 422 -28.06 20.25 -20.61
N ASP A 423 -29.28 20.47 -21.09
CA ASP A 423 -29.53 21.14 -22.36
C ASP A 423 -29.19 22.65 -22.34
N SER A 424 -28.98 23.21 -21.15
CA SER A 424 -28.68 24.64 -20.94
C SER A 424 -27.21 24.94 -20.69
N VAL A 425 -26.42 23.92 -20.38
CA VAL A 425 -24.96 24.03 -20.25
C VAL A 425 -24.29 23.51 -21.52
N ASP A 426 -23.11 24.04 -21.83
CA ASP A 426 -22.31 23.62 -22.99
C ASP A 426 -22.15 22.09 -23.01
N ASP A 427 -22.39 21.44 -24.16
CA ASP A 427 -22.66 19.98 -24.32
C ASP A 427 -21.59 19.07 -23.69
N THR A 428 -20.38 19.60 -23.45
CA THR A 428 -19.27 18.89 -22.80
C THR A 428 -19.31 18.95 -21.26
N MET A 429 -20.38 19.48 -20.64
CA MET A 429 -20.39 19.78 -19.21
C MET A 429 -20.86 18.66 -18.27
N LEU A 430 -21.78 17.78 -18.69
CA LEU A 430 -22.50 16.92 -17.75
C LEU A 430 -22.46 15.44 -18.12
N ASP A 431 -21.29 14.84 -17.93
CA ASP A 431 -21.17 13.39 -17.81
C ASP A 431 -21.67 12.89 -16.45
N GLY A 432 -21.68 11.56 -16.26
CA GLY A 432 -22.20 10.96 -15.03
C GLY A 432 -21.42 11.36 -13.77
N LEU A 433 -20.10 11.55 -13.90
CA LEU A 433 -19.25 12.03 -12.81
C LEU A 433 -19.62 13.47 -12.44
N SER A 434 -19.77 14.35 -13.42
CA SER A 434 -20.14 15.75 -13.21
C SER A 434 -21.53 15.87 -12.59
N ILE A 435 -22.50 15.05 -13.02
CA ILE A 435 -23.83 15.00 -12.41
C ILE A 435 -23.73 14.64 -10.92
N TYR A 436 -23.02 13.56 -10.59
CA TYR A 436 -22.78 13.15 -9.21
C TYR A 436 -22.11 14.27 -8.41
N ARG A 437 -21.01 14.82 -8.93
CA ARG A 437 -20.16 15.73 -8.18
C ARG A 437 -20.81 17.09 -7.96
N LEU A 438 -21.48 17.66 -8.96
CA LEU A 438 -22.21 18.92 -8.79
C LEU A 438 -23.41 18.75 -7.84
N ALA A 439 -24.04 17.57 -7.83
CA ALA A 439 -25.10 17.25 -6.86
C ALA A 439 -24.54 17.10 -5.43
N GLN A 440 -23.36 16.49 -5.28
CA GLN A 440 -22.64 16.39 -4.00
C GLN A 440 -22.24 17.76 -3.44
N LEU A 441 -21.82 18.67 -4.31
CA LEU A 441 -21.56 20.08 -3.97
C LEU A 441 -22.86 20.85 -3.62
N GLY A 442 -24.03 20.28 -3.88
CA GLY A 442 -25.33 20.88 -3.58
C GLY A 442 -25.65 22.09 -4.45
N LEU A 443 -25.10 22.17 -5.66
CA LEU A 443 -25.34 23.26 -6.60
C LEU A 443 -26.75 23.21 -7.17
N THR A 444 -27.36 24.39 -7.31
CA THR A 444 -28.68 24.57 -7.92
C THR A 444 -28.56 24.78 -9.44
N PRO A 445 -29.65 24.56 -10.21
CA PRO A 445 -29.70 24.87 -11.64
C PRO A 445 -29.19 26.27 -12.04
N ALA A 446 -29.45 27.28 -11.20
CA ALA A 446 -29.02 28.65 -11.46
C ALA A 446 -27.50 28.80 -11.26
N GLU A 447 -26.94 28.20 -10.22
CA GLU A 447 -25.49 28.27 -9.94
C GLU A 447 -24.69 27.47 -10.98
N ILE A 448 -25.20 26.32 -11.45
CA ILE A 448 -24.54 25.54 -12.51
C ILE A 448 -24.44 26.35 -13.81
N ASN A 449 -25.44 27.18 -14.10
CA ASN A 449 -25.43 28.07 -15.26
C ASN A 449 -24.61 29.35 -15.05
N PHE A 450 -24.09 29.55 -13.83
CA PHE A 450 -23.52 30.78 -13.31
C PHE A 450 -24.51 31.95 -13.30
N GLN A 451 -24.63 32.63 -12.16
CA GLN A 451 -25.42 33.84 -12.01
C GLN A 451 -24.57 34.91 -11.33
N ASP A 452 -24.27 35.97 -12.09
CA ASP A 452 -23.55 37.15 -11.58
C ASP A 452 -24.50 38.00 -10.73
N THR A 453 -24.26 38.05 -9.42
CA THR A 453 -25.04 38.85 -8.48
C THR A 453 -24.21 40.06 -8.00
N SER A 454 -24.38 40.48 -6.75
CA SER A 454 -23.54 41.49 -6.12
C SER A 454 -22.37 40.90 -5.34
N LYS A 455 -22.27 39.56 -5.24
CA LYS A 455 -21.16 38.89 -4.60
C LYS A 455 -19.93 38.92 -5.53
N PRO A 456 -18.71 38.75 -4.99
CA PRO A 456 -17.54 38.49 -5.81
C PRO A 456 -17.68 37.17 -6.58
N ASN A 457 -17.08 37.10 -7.76
CA ASN A 457 -17.18 35.94 -8.64
C ASN A 457 -16.04 34.95 -8.39
N ALA A 458 -16.35 33.66 -8.31
CA ALA A 458 -15.37 32.60 -8.16
C ALA A 458 -15.50 31.54 -9.27
N VAL A 459 -14.36 31.10 -9.79
CA VAL A 459 -14.25 29.91 -10.66
C VAL A 459 -13.50 28.84 -9.90
N ILE A 460 -14.10 27.66 -9.77
CA ILE A 460 -13.49 26.51 -9.10
C ILE A 460 -13.42 25.35 -10.08
N ILE A 461 -12.21 24.86 -10.32
CA ILE A 461 -11.93 23.77 -11.23
C ILE A 461 -11.56 22.54 -10.40
N TYR A 462 -12.25 21.44 -10.63
CA TYR A 462 -11.97 20.13 -10.04
C TYR A 462 -11.54 19.13 -11.13
N PRO A 463 -10.65 18.18 -10.82
CA PRO A 463 -10.27 17.14 -11.77
C PRO A 463 -11.41 16.14 -11.97
N THR A 464 -11.55 15.59 -13.18
CA THR A 464 -12.39 14.40 -13.43
C THR A 464 -11.71 13.12 -12.92
N ARG A 465 -10.39 13.12 -12.77
CA ARG A 465 -9.64 11.98 -12.25
C ARG A 465 -9.09 12.24 -10.86
N ASP A 466 -9.80 11.69 -9.86
CA ASP A 466 -9.43 11.74 -8.45
C ASP A 466 -9.36 10.31 -7.89
N TRP A 467 -8.17 9.72 -7.95
CA TRP A 467 -8.00 8.29 -7.64
C TRP A 467 -8.10 7.99 -6.14
N ASN A 468 -7.87 8.98 -5.29
CA ASN A 468 -7.93 8.85 -3.83
C ASN A 468 -9.14 9.55 -3.19
N GLY A 469 -9.97 10.24 -3.99
CA GLY A 469 -11.12 10.98 -3.48
C GLY A 469 -10.71 12.22 -2.68
N ALA A 470 -9.51 12.79 -2.90
CA ALA A 470 -9.03 13.97 -2.18
C ALA A 470 -10.01 15.14 -2.30
N PHE A 471 -10.60 15.31 -3.47
CA PHE A 471 -11.58 16.36 -3.72
C PHE A 471 -13.00 15.93 -3.32
N GLU A 472 -13.26 14.65 -3.05
CA GLU A 472 -14.58 14.14 -2.67
C GLU A 472 -14.84 14.09 -1.15
N SER A 473 -13.84 14.45 -0.33
CA SER A 473 -13.90 14.42 1.14
C SER A 473 -14.92 15.37 1.77
N GLU A 474 -15.35 15.07 3.01
CA GLU A 474 -16.24 15.96 3.79
C GLU A 474 -15.60 17.31 4.07
N GLU A 475 -14.29 17.35 4.30
CA GLU A 475 -13.53 18.59 4.53
C GLU A 475 -13.42 19.44 3.27
N GLU A 476 -13.21 18.83 2.10
CA GLU A 476 -13.24 19.56 0.83
C GLU A 476 -14.65 20.12 0.56
N LEU A 477 -15.69 19.35 0.86
CA LEU A 477 -17.07 19.84 0.75
C LEU A 477 -17.30 21.02 1.71
N ALA A 478 -16.79 20.97 2.92
CA ALA A 478 -16.89 22.08 3.89
C ALA A 478 -16.13 23.34 3.41
N LEU A 479 -14.95 23.17 2.82
CA LEU A 479 -14.20 24.25 2.19
C LEU A 479 -15.02 24.89 1.06
N PHE A 480 -15.56 24.08 0.16
CA PHE A 480 -16.42 24.54 -0.93
C PHE A 480 -17.66 25.29 -0.42
N GLN A 481 -18.39 24.75 0.57
CA GLN A 481 -19.59 25.41 1.10
C GLN A 481 -19.25 26.76 1.73
N SER A 482 -18.07 26.89 2.36
CA SER A 482 -17.59 28.17 2.91
C SER A 482 -17.39 29.20 1.80
N ILE A 483 -16.74 28.81 0.70
CA ILE A 483 -16.52 29.70 -0.46
C ILE A 483 -17.86 30.09 -1.12
N ARG A 484 -18.75 29.12 -1.35
CA ARG A 484 -20.09 29.36 -1.93
C ARG A 484 -20.95 30.31 -1.08
N GLY A 485 -20.73 30.35 0.23
CA GLY A 485 -21.41 31.30 1.12
C GLY A 485 -21.14 32.77 0.74
N ASP A 486 -19.91 33.08 0.37
CA ASP A 486 -19.42 34.44 0.15
C ASP A 486 -19.23 34.83 -1.34
N TYR A 487 -19.22 33.85 -2.24
CA TYR A 487 -18.99 34.06 -3.69
C TYR A 487 -20.17 33.61 -4.55
N ASP A 488 -20.30 34.19 -5.75
CA ASP A 488 -21.04 33.58 -6.86
C ASP A 488 -20.10 32.59 -7.56
N VAL A 489 -20.38 31.29 -7.37
CA VAL A 489 -19.47 30.22 -7.80
C VAL A 489 -19.85 29.65 -9.16
N PHE A 490 -18.86 29.48 -10.03
CA PHE A 490 -18.94 28.61 -11.20
C PHE A 490 -17.99 27.43 -11.00
N VAL A 491 -18.53 26.21 -11.07
CA VAL A 491 -17.74 24.98 -10.90
C VAL A 491 -17.58 24.27 -12.23
N ARG A 492 -16.34 23.89 -12.56
CA ARG A 492 -16.03 23.04 -13.72
C ARG A 492 -15.30 21.78 -13.28
N LEU A 493 -15.82 20.64 -13.69
CA LEU A 493 -15.08 19.38 -13.70
C LEU A 493 -14.29 19.36 -15.00
N ALA A 494 -12.97 19.48 -14.91
CA ALA A 494 -12.07 19.55 -16.04
C ALA A 494 -11.43 18.18 -16.25
N ASP A 495 -11.50 17.70 -17.49
CA ASP A 495 -10.73 16.55 -17.95
C ASP A 495 -9.44 17.06 -18.61
N GLN A 496 -9.57 18.11 -19.41
CA GLN A 496 -8.48 18.73 -20.15
C GLN A 496 -8.19 20.15 -19.68
N GLU A 497 -6.97 20.63 -19.89
CA GLU A 497 -6.60 22.04 -19.65
C GLU A 497 -7.50 23.02 -20.41
N SER A 498 -7.92 22.67 -21.64
CA SER A 498 -8.87 23.48 -22.39
C SER A 498 -10.24 23.64 -21.71
N ASP A 499 -10.66 22.70 -20.85
CA ASP A 499 -11.88 22.86 -20.03
C ASP A 499 -11.69 23.94 -18.96
N ALA A 500 -10.53 23.98 -18.33
CA ALA A 500 -10.17 25.00 -17.36
C ALA A 500 -10.17 26.39 -18.00
N TYR A 501 -9.57 26.54 -19.18
CA TYR A 501 -9.53 27.81 -19.90
C TYR A 501 -10.92 28.31 -20.31
N ARG A 502 -11.78 27.40 -20.80
CA ARG A 502 -13.19 27.73 -21.10
C ARG A 502 -13.95 28.16 -19.84
N ALA A 503 -13.70 27.52 -18.71
CA ALA A 503 -14.34 27.89 -17.45
C ALA A 503 -13.92 29.29 -16.97
N ILE A 504 -12.62 29.61 -17.05
CA ILE A 504 -12.09 30.93 -16.68
C ILE A 504 -12.69 32.04 -17.55
N SER A 505 -12.75 31.83 -18.88
CA SER A 505 -13.25 32.85 -19.81
C SER A 505 -14.76 33.07 -19.76
N ARG A 506 -15.52 32.10 -19.24
CA ARG A 506 -16.99 32.17 -19.14
C ARG A 506 -17.46 33.15 -18.06
N VAL A 507 -16.70 33.30 -16.98
CA VAL A 507 -17.10 34.13 -15.83
C VAL A 507 -16.44 35.50 -15.92
N PRO A 508 -17.22 36.61 -15.94
CA PRO A 508 -16.65 37.94 -15.97
C PRO A 508 -16.06 38.32 -14.60
N SER A 509 -14.95 39.06 -14.63
CA SER A 509 -14.40 39.72 -13.44
C SER A 509 -14.19 38.80 -12.23
N VAL A 510 -13.70 37.58 -12.45
CA VAL A 510 -13.40 36.59 -11.42
C VAL A 510 -12.48 37.18 -10.34
N ASP A 511 -12.92 37.16 -9.09
CA ASP A 511 -12.17 37.61 -7.89
C ASP A 511 -11.41 36.46 -7.23
N LEU A 512 -11.85 35.21 -7.44
CA LEU A 512 -11.19 34.00 -6.92
C LEU A 512 -11.15 32.90 -7.99
N LEU A 513 -9.95 32.45 -8.34
CA LEU A 513 -9.74 31.28 -9.19
C LEU A 513 -9.13 30.16 -8.34
N ILE A 514 -9.82 29.01 -8.25
CA ILE A 514 -9.29 27.80 -7.60
C ILE A 514 -9.01 26.75 -8.68
N LEU A 515 -7.75 26.31 -8.76
CA LEU A 515 -7.31 25.22 -9.64
C LEU A 515 -7.04 23.99 -8.77
N GLY A 516 -7.96 23.03 -8.81
CA GLY A 516 -7.84 21.74 -8.13
C GLY A 516 -7.32 20.65 -9.08
N GLY A 517 -6.37 19.86 -8.60
CA GLY A 517 -5.83 18.71 -9.32
C GLY A 517 -4.73 18.01 -8.53
N HIS A 518 -4.32 16.81 -8.97
CA HIS A 518 -3.13 16.18 -8.41
C HIS A 518 -1.88 16.91 -8.95
N GLY A 519 -0.98 17.29 -8.05
CA GLY A 519 0.11 18.22 -8.36
C GLY A 519 1.51 17.64 -8.21
N SER A 520 2.43 18.17 -9.01
CA SER A 520 3.87 18.05 -8.83
C SER A 520 4.49 19.46 -8.73
N GLU A 521 5.82 19.54 -8.65
CA GLU A 521 6.53 20.83 -8.71
C GLU A 521 6.23 21.59 -10.01
N LYS A 522 6.10 20.87 -11.12
CA LYS A 522 6.07 21.46 -12.47
C LYS A 522 4.72 21.37 -13.17
N SER A 523 3.76 20.64 -12.60
CA SER A 523 2.51 20.33 -13.29
C SER A 523 1.34 20.08 -12.34
N MET A 524 0.12 20.15 -12.86
CA MET A 524 -1.14 19.78 -12.22
C MET A 524 -2.00 18.99 -13.21
N SER A 525 -2.53 17.83 -12.81
CA SER A 525 -3.36 16.98 -13.66
C SER A 525 -4.86 17.17 -13.38
N PHE A 526 -5.65 17.18 -14.45
CA PHE A 526 -7.12 17.25 -14.43
C PHE A 526 -7.78 15.90 -14.73
N GLY A 527 -7.35 15.19 -15.79
CA GLY A 527 -7.99 13.96 -16.25
C GLY A 527 -7.08 12.73 -16.40
N GLU A 528 -5.76 12.87 -16.21
CA GLU A 528 -4.81 11.76 -16.32
C GLU A 528 -4.35 11.21 -14.96
N THR A 529 -3.49 10.20 -14.98
CA THR A 529 -3.03 9.52 -13.77
C THR A 529 -2.15 10.47 -12.95
N ASP A 530 -2.04 10.22 -11.64
CA ASP A 530 -1.30 11.09 -10.72
C ASP A 530 0.12 11.44 -11.24
N PRO A 531 0.47 12.74 -11.39
CA PRO A 531 1.78 13.19 -11.84
C PRO A 531 2.93 12.87 -10.86
N LEU A 532 2.67 12.28 -9.70
CA LEU A 532 3.72 11.72 -8.85
C LEU A 532 4.11 10.29 -9.24
N ASN A 533 3.23 9.56 -9.94
CA ASN A 533 3.37 8.13 -10.21
C ASN A 533 3.76 7.81 -11.66
N GLU A 534 3.64 8.77 -12.59
CA GLU A 534 3.99 8.58 -14.00
C GLU A 534 5.20 9.39 -14.44
N GLU A 535 6.02 8.81 -15.32
CA GLU A 535 7.14 9.50 -15.96
C GLU A 535 6.61 10.69 -16.78
N PRO A 536 7.21 11.90 -16.67
CA PRO A 536 6.75 13.09 -17.38
C PRO A 536 6.57 12.90 -18.90
N GLU A 537 7.43 12.10 -19.53
CA GLU A 537 7.43 11.87 -20.98
C GLU A 537 6.27 10.99 -21.48
N LYS A 538 5.53 10.36 -20.57
CA LYS A 538 4.35 9.54 -20.88
C LYS A 538 3.03 10.28 -20.73
N ARG A 539 3.08 11.51 -20.20
CA ARG A 539 1.89 12.33 -19.95
C ARG A 539 1.38 12.94 -21.24
N ASP A 540 0.07 13.05 -21.33
CA ASP A 540 -0.58 13.71 -22.45
C ASP A 540 -0.92 15.14 -22.04
N GLU A 541 -0.21 16.10 -22.65
CA GLU A 541 -0.30 17.53 -22.37
C GLU A 541 -1.73 18.05 -22.28
N ARG A 542 -2.66 17.46 -23.03
CA ARG A 542 -4.07 17.88 -23.02
C ARG A 542 -4.72 17.80 -21.65
N TYR A 543 -4.23 16.92 -20.77
CA TYR A 543 -4.83 16.62 -19.45
C TYR A 543 -4.11 17.30 -18.28
N THR A 544 -3.04 18.05 -18.57
CA THR A 544 -2.14 18.58 -17.55
C THR A 544 -1.86 20.04 -17.82
N LEU A 545 -1.89 20.84 -16.76
CA LEU A 545 -1.38 22.21 -16.77
C LEU A 545 0.07 22.18 -16.26
N ASP A 546 1.03 22.69 -17.01
CA ASP A 546 2.45 22.69 -16.69
C ASP A 546 3.16 24.03 -17.01
N LEU A 547 4.50 24.01 -17.14
CA LEU A 547 5.33 25.21 -17.38
C LEU A 547 5.36 25.66 -18.85
N SER A 548 4.74 24.88 -19.75
CA SER A 548 4.70 25.09 -21.19
C SER A 548 3.45 25.89 -21.62
N ASP A 549 2.40 25.91 -20.80
CA ASP A 549 1.09 26.53 -21.03
C ASP A 549 1.06 28.06 -20.97
N ILE A 550 1.82 28.70 -21.86
CA ILE A 550 1.90 30.16 -21.93
C ILE A 550 0.56 30.82 -22.31
N GLU A 551 -0.34 30.08 -22.96
CA GLU A 551 -1.70 30.50 -23.32
C GLU A 551 -2.57 30.77 -22.10
N LEU A 552 -2.32 30.12 -20.95
CA LEU A 552 -3.05 30.36 -19.70
C LEU A 552 -3.03 31.86 -19.36
N GLY A 553 -1.91 32.54 -19.64
CA GLY A 553 -1.76 33.97 -19.40
C GLY A 553 -2.85 34.82 -20.07
N GLN A 554 -3.34 34.44 -21.26
CA GLN A 554 -4.41 35.17 -21.95
C GLN A 554 -5.72 35.13 -21.16
N TYR A 555 -6.02 33.99 -20.54
CA TYR A 555 -7.20 33.80 -19.71
C TYR A 555 -7.06 34.50 -18.36
N LEU A 556 -5.87 34.44 -17.75
CA LEU A 556 -5.59 35.13 -16.47
C LEU A 556 -5.69 36.66 -16.58
N GLN A 557 -5.44 37.24 -17.76
CA GLN A 557 -5.65 38.68 -17.96
C GLN A 557 -7.12 39.11 -17.83
N GLY A 558 -8.07 38.20 -18.05
CA GLY A 558 -9.51 38.46 -17.91
C GLY A 558 -10.03 38.53 -16.47
N LEU A 559 -9.25 38.07 -15.50
CA LEU A 559 -9.64 38.08 -14.08
C LEU A 559 -9.71 39.52 -13.53
N ASN A 560 -10.36 39.72 -12.38
CA ASN A 560 -10.28 40.98 -11.65
C ASN A 560 -8.81 41.34 -11.37
N PRO A 561 -8.35 42.61 -11.49
CA PRO A 561 -6.98 43.00 -11.15
C PRO A 561 -6.53 42.63 -9.73
N ASN A 562 -7.47 42.49 -8.78
CA ASN A 562 -7.20 42.08 -7.41
C ASN A 562 -7.56 40.61 -7.13
N ALA A 563 -7.78 39.81 -8.18
CA ALA A 563 -8.15 38.41 -8.01
C ALA A 563 -7.08 37.62 -7.26
N VAL A 564 -7.50 36.59 -6.56
CA VAL A 564 -6.62 35.61 -5.91
C VAL A 564 -6.69 34.30 -6.70
N ILE A 565 -5.53 33.72 -7.00
CA ILE A 565 -5.42 32.40 -7.61
C ILE A 565 -4.93 31.43 -6.54
N PHE A 566 -5.71 30.42 -6.23
CA PHE A 566 -5.35 29.37 -5.28
C PHE A 566 -5.17 28.04 -6.02
N LEU A 567 -3.96 27.48 -5.92
CA LEU A 567 -3.62 26.15 -6.45
C LEU A 567 -3.95 25.13 -5.35
N ASN A 568 -5.15 24.55 -5.39
CA ASN A 568 -5.58 23.50 -4.48
C ASN A 568 -5.00 22.15 -4.94
N SER A 569 -3.67 22.05 -4.86
CA SER A 569 -2.89 20.98 -5.48
C SER A 569 -1.53 20.82 -4.81
N CYS A 570 -1.10 19.58 -4.62
CA CYS A 570 0.09 19.23 -3.87
C CYS A 570 1.38 19.75 -4.52
N SER A 571 2.31 20.26 -3.72
CA SER A 571 3.70 20.55 -4.12
C SER A 571 3.90 21.50 -5.31
N ASN A 572 2.88 22.26 -5.73
CA ASN A 572 2.96 23.21 -6.84
C ASN A 572 3.89 24.41 -6.61
N ALA A 573 4.35 24.61 -5.36
CA ALA A 573 5.39 25.57 -5.01
C ALA A 573 6.64 24.90 -4.41
N LYS A 574 6.86 23.61 -4.68
CA LYS A 574 8.06 22.92 -4.23
C LYS A 574 9.30 23.66 -4.75
N GLY A 575 10.33 23.77 -3.91
CA GLY A 575 11.53 24.56 -4.19
C GLY A 575 11.42 26.06 -3.87
N GLY A 576 10.24 26.59 -3.54
CA GLY A 576 10.06 28.00 -3.19
C GLY A 576 10.20 28.91 -4.40
N ASN A 577 11.12 29.89 -4.38
CA ASN A 577 11.36 30.79 -5.51
C ASN A 577 12.18 30.10 -6.62
N GLY A 578 11.53 29.27 -7.44
CA GLY A 578 12.17 28.35 -8.38
C GLY A 578 11.43 28.21 -9.72
N GLU A 579 11.72 27.14 -10.46
CA GLU A 579 10.97 26.75 -11.66
C GLU A 579 9.83 25.79 -11.27
N ASN A 580 8.83 26.32 -10.56
CA ASN A 580 7.61 25.60 -10.23
C ASN A 580 6.37 26.27 -10.86
N ILE A 581 5.26 25.54 -10.86
CA ILE A 581 4.02 25.98 -11.51
C ILE A 581 3.40 27.20 -10.81
N ALA A 582 3.56 27.36 -9.50
CA ALA A 582 3.10 28.57 -8.81
C ALA A 582 3.82 29.82 -9.32
N ASP A 583 5.15 29.77 -9.46
CA ASP A 583 5.97 30.86 -10.00
C ASP A 583 5.67 31.13 -11.49
N PHE A 584 5.42 30.08 -12.27
CA PHE A 584 4.99 30.22 -13.66
C PHE A 584 3.66 30.96 -13.77
N ILE A 585 2.63 30.52 -13.05
CA ILE A 585 1.32 31.17 -13.00
C ILE A 585 1.46 32.61 -12.47
N GLY A 586 2.27 32.83 -11.44
CA GLY A 586 2.54 34.18 -10.91
C GLY A 586 3.07 35.16 -11.95
N LYS A 587 3.96 34.71 -12.85
CA LYS A 587 4.46 35.53 -13.97
C LYS A 587 3.37 35.87 -14.98
N LEU A 588 2.45 34.95 -15.23
CA LEU A 588 1.34 35.11 -16.16
C LEU A 588 0.17 35.92 -15.57
N ALA A 589 0.03 35.91 -14.24
CA ALA A 589 -1.10 36.47 -13.51
C ALA A 589 -1.12 38.01 -13.42
N GLY A 590 -0.09 38.71 -13.91
CA GLY A 590 -0.10 40.17 -14.05
C GLY A 590 -0.19 40.94 -12.72
N GLY A 591 0.51 40.47 -11.68
CA GLY A 591 0.52 41.10 -10.35
C GLY A 591 -0.66 40.69 -9.44
N ARG A 592 -1.35 39.60 -9.76
CA ARG A 592 -2.37 38.98 -8.90
C ARG A 592 -1.73 37.99 -7.94
N LYS A 593 -2.36 37.79 -6.79
CA LYS A 593 -1.86 36.95 -5.71
C LYS A 593 -2.01 35.49 -6.10
N VAL A 594 -0.94 34.71 -5.95
CA VAL A 594 -0.96 33.25 -6.11
C VAL A 594 -0.68 32.59 -4.77
N ILE A 595 -1.54 31.65 -4.37
CA ILE A 595 -1.40 30.82 -3.16
C ILE A 595 -1.24 29.37 -3.59
N ALA A 596 -0.24 28.68 -3.05
CA ALA A 596 0.05 27.27 -3.34
C ALA A 596 0.71 26.58 -2.15
N ALA A 597 0.90 25.27 -2.23
CA ALA A 597 1.61 24.48 -1.21
C ALA A 597 3.01 24.06 -1.68
N THR A 598 3.99 24.09 -0.77
CA THR A 598 5.36 23.58 -1.05
C THR A 598 5.50 22.07 -0.90
N GLU A 599 4.51 21.42 -0.29
CA GLU A 599 4.47 19.97 0.02
C GLU A 599 3.09 19.36 -0.29
N ILE A 600 2.96 18.06 -0.05
CA ILE A 600 1.69 17.33 -0.11
C ILE A 600 0.80 17.76 1.07
N PHE A 601 -0.50 17.95 0.82
CA PHE A 601 -1.50 18.28 1.83
C PHE A 601 -2.88 17.71 1.42
N GLY A 602 -3.81 17.63 2.35
CA GLY A 602 -5.23 17.34 2.09
C GLY A 602 -6.15 18.48 2.55
N ALA A 603 -7.44 18.39 2.24
CA ALA A 603 -8.42 19.41 2.66
C ALA A 603 -8.41 19.75 4.17
N PRO A 604 -8.20 18.81 5.12
CA PRO A 604 -8.06 19.13 6.55
C PRO A 604 -6.86 20.02 6.90
N ASP A 605 -5.95 20.24 5.96
CA ASP A 605 -4.77 21.08 6.12
C ASP A 605 -4.99 22.54 5.72
N VAL A 606 -6.13 22.86 5.11
CA VAL A 606 -6.46 24.21 4.65
C VAL A 606 -7.29 24.94 5.69
N THR A 607 -6.76 26.05 6.21
CA THR A 607 -7.47 26.97 7.09
C THR A 607 -7.72 28.28 6.37
N ILE A 608 -8.99 28.66 6.25
CA ILE A 608 -9.38 29.98 5.76
C ILE A 608 -8.99 31.05 6.77
N ASN A 609 -8.17 32.01 6.35
CA ASN A 609 -7.85 33.21 7.14
C ASN A 609 -8.84 34.34 6.84
N GLN A 610 -9.21 34.50 5.57
CA GLN A 610 -10.08 35.58 5.08
C GLN A 610 -10.81 35.14 3.81
N MET A 611 -12.10 35.50 3.68
CA MET A 611 -12.87 35.21 2.47
C MET A 611 -12.61 36.19 1.34
N HIS A 612 -12.60 37.50 1.57
CA HIS A 612 -12.43 38.49 0.50
C HIS A 612 -11.50 39.67 0.90
N PRO A 613 -10.36 39.89 0.20
CA PRO A 613 -9.76 38.97 -0.76
C PRO A 613 -9.39 37.64 -0.09
N PHE A 614 -9.47 36.55 -0.86
CA PHE A 614 -9.27 35.20 -0.33
C PHE A 614 -7.84 35.01 0.22
N ASP A 615 -7.76 34.39 1.39
CA ASP A 615 -6.50 33.98 1.99
C ASP A 615 -6.66 32.73 2.84
N VAL A 616 -5.70 31.83 2.71
CA VAL A 616 -5.65 30.55 3.42
C VAL A 616 -4.27 30.31 3.99
N THR A 617 -4.20 29.47 5.01
CA THR A 617 -2.99 28.83 5.52
C THR A 617 -3.09 27.33 5.25
N ILE A 618 -2.02 26.73 4.71
CA ILE A 618 -1.90 25.31 4.39
C ILE A 618 -0.86 24.72 5.34
N MET A 619 -1.25 23.70 6.10
CA MET A 619 -0.42 23.09 7.15
C MET A 619 0.05 21.70 6.74
N GLY A 620 1.34 21.53 6.45
CA GLY A 620 1.95 20.26 6.03
C GLY A 620 2.71 19.55 7.14
N GLY A 621 3.09 18.28 6.91
CA GLY A 621 3.87 17.46 7.84
C GLY A 621 3.03 16.39 8.58
N LEU A 622 3.70 15.35 9.09
CA LEU A 622 3.07 14.32 9.93
C LEU A 622 2.56 14.95 11.24
N SER A 623 1.55 14.33 11.87
CA SER A 623 0.72 14.90 12.97
C SER A 623 1.48 15.68 14.05
N ASP A 624 2.69 15.24 14.39
CA ASP A 624 3.46 15.80 15.51
C ASP A 624 4.40 16.94 15.09
N ASN A 625 4.49 17.24 13.79
CA ASN A 625 5.38 18.27 13.23
C ASN A 625 4.69 19.10 12.13
N ARG A 626 3.41 19.45 12.34
CA ARG A 626 2.67 20.28 11.38
C ARG A 626 3.27 21.70 11.31
N ARG A 627 3.54 22.16 10.10
CA ARG A 627 4.13 23.49 9.82
C ARG A 627 3.40 24.18 8.69
N ASP A 628 3.43 25.51 8.68
CA ASP A 628 2.92 26.29 7.55
C ASP A 628 3.77 26.01 6.30
N ILE A 629 3.13 25.44 5.28
CA ILE A 629 3.72 25.15 3.97
C ILE A 629 3.14 26.06 2.87
N THR A 630 2.44 27.13 3.25
CA THR A 630 1.83 28.06 2.32
C THR A 630 2.89 28.88 1.61
N TYR A 631 2.90 28.80 0.29
CA TYR A 631 3.65 29.69 -0.58
C TYR A 631 2.74 30.79 -1.11
N ARG A 632 3.22 32.04 -1.09
CA ARG A 632 2.47 33.21 -1.56
C ARG A 632 3.33 34.05 -2.49
N ILE A 633 2.82 34.30 -3.69
CA ILE A 633 3.34 35.34 -4.59
C ILE A 633 2.49 36.58 -4.34
N PRO A 634 3.06 37.68 -3.81
CA PRO A 634 2.30 38.88 -3.48
C PRO A 634 1.88 39.67 -4.73
N ASN A 635 0.85 40.50 -4.56
CA ASN A 635 0.44 41.52 -5.55
C ASN A 635 1.53 42.59 -5.75
#